data_AF-A0A7X1Y188-F1
#
_entry.id   AF-A0A7X1Y188-F1
#
_cell.length_a   1.000
_cell.length_b   1.000
_cell.length_c   1.000
_cell.angle_alpha   90.00
_cell.angle_beta   90.00
_cell.angle_gamma   90.00
#
_symmetry.space_group_name_H-M   'P 1'
#
loop_
_entity.id
_entity.type
_entity.pdbx_description
1 polymer ?
#
loop_
_entity_poly.entity_id
_entity_poly.type
_entity_poly.pdbx_seq_one_letter_code
_entity_poly.pdbx_strand_id
1 'polypeptide(L)'
;MAQIPLGNFGRVNVQQDVVQNRVITPDPSLQNRGAQQVASTLVNAGLSILDERTKEDQALARVKASNALIDRESQVKTIALDLDEQMRTGTLSYEKSEEAYNTAVAQLEPLQTPGLNEAQQGDIGNSLKRIQLGGLDSVRAASAKGRILSAQSDLVSRMDMLGKDAAMPGANVEQINARMDAEDIDMAGRLAFGEGWASKKQDFKDGNWTTHATQRVIESRESLGSLQKVEHDLTAEDGFYAKKLDPQKRNQLLNTVSGRIFQVKEHQQRQAEMREMKAERVLSQMDKQASTGIPPTPADQQRWKSALLGTSAAGEFNTRMHEMTEVQSLLRAPLAEQQQYIDRKRQQMVSQGASVTEQANVTRLQSAVDNNTKMLREHPLTFNALRTGADVAPLDVSGVMTPEGQQKLGEQIAERFDVVNAVRKAYGPEVARNPWKPEEQTMLSALMTQADDGTKLQLLGAIASSASSGADYAAAIKPLAADQPITILAGMAQFRGLKGDDGTDVPKTLLAGARVLTDKSTPMPKDAMFREAFDKAVGNALVPGTPQREQAYLAYKSLYAAMSGPKGIKHDGPSPELDSDLAEQAVNMATGGVGEHGGEKVIKPYGLSDKVFSKIVDIELQGLAERSQFPISQLEDMPLSPVPGREGSYYLMNAGRVQVDPATHQPMVVKVK
;
A
#
# COMPACT_ATOMS: atom_id res chain seq x y z
N MET A 1 0.60 -22.94 50.48
CA MET A 1 -0.47 -23.96 50.49
C MET A 1 0.03 -25.10 49.61
N ALA A 2 0.49 -26.23 50.17
CA ALA A 2 -0.30 -27.37 50.69
C ALA A 2 -1.25 -27.92 49.60
N GLN A 3 -1.41 -29.21 49.30
CA GLN A 3 -0.91 -30.55 49.68
C GLN A 3 -1.39 -31.46 48.49
N ILE A 4 -0.66 -32.50 48.02
CA ILE A 4 -0.89 -33.97 48.15
C ILE A 4 -2.37 -34.43 47.85
N PRO A 5 -2.75 -35.69 47.43
CA PRO A 5 -2.00 -36.91 47.06
C PRO A 5 -2.55 -37.88 45.96
N LEU A 6 -1.66 -38.83 45.60
CA LEU A 6 -1.78 -40.31 45.49
C LEU A 6 -2.50 -41.05 44.34
N GLY A 7 -1.78 -42.09 43.87
CA GLY A 7 -2.25 -43.30 43.17
C GLY A 7 -1.16 -43.80 42.19
N ASN A 8 -0.14 -44.60 42.58
CA ASN A 8 -0.09 -46.08 42.69
C ASN A 8 -0.40 -46.78 41.34
N PHE A 9 0.33 -47.74 40.75
CA PHE A 9 1.07 -48.95 41.20
C PHE A 9 2.12 -49.27 40.10
N GLY A 10 3.33 -49.78 40.35
CA GLY A 10 3.60 -51.15 40.75
C GLY A 10 5.06 -51.48 40.40
N ARG A 11 5.90 -51.70 41.42
CA ARG A 11 7.26 -52.25 41.31
C ARG A 11 7.21 -53.69 41.81
N VAL A 12 7.88 -54.59 41.09
CA VAL A 12 8.26 -55.91 41.59
C VAL A 12 9.72 -55.81 42.06
N ASN A 13 9.92 -55.97 43.37
CA ASN A 13 11.19 -56.31 43.99
C ASN A 13 11.32 -57.84 44.04
N VAL A 14 12.51 -58.40 43.80
CA VAL A 14 13.17 -59.29 44.78
C VAL A 14 14.69 -59.09 44.68
N GLN A 15 15.30 -58.98 45.86
CA GLN A 15 16.72 -58.82 46.17
C GLN A 15 17.51 -60.14 46.10
N GLN A 16 18.83 -59.95 45.90
CA GLN A 16 20.01 -60.62 46.48
C GLN A 16 19.84 -61.95 47.24
N ASP A 17 20.75 -62.90 46.97
CA ASP A 17 21.65 -63.32 48.05
C ASP A 17 23.02 -63.84 47.58
N VAL A 18 23.97 -63.74 48.51
CA VAL A 18 25.42 -63.84 48.37
C VAL A 18 25.91 -65.19 48.93
N VAL A 19 26.97 -65.74 48.31
CA VAL A 19 28.02 -66.67 48.82
C VAL A 19 27.61 -67.76 49.84
N GLN A 20 27.85 -69.03 49.48
CA GLN A 20 28.36 -70.02 50.44
C GLN A 20 29.28 -71.06 49.77
N ASN A 21 30.53 -71.06 50.22
CA ASN A 21 31.48 -72.17 50.13
C ASN A 21 30.84 -73.49 50.58
N ARG A 22 30.99 -74.55 49.79
CA ARG A 22 31.07 -75.92 50.31
C ARG A 22 32.16 -76.71 49.60
N VAL A 23 33.28 -76.79 50.30
CA VAL A 23 34.22 -77.90 50.23
C VAL A 23 33.46 -79.17 50.62
N ILE A 24 33.45 -80.16 49.74
CA ILE A 24 33.20 -81.55 50.14
C ILE A 24 34.56 -82.24 50.09
N THR A 25 35.02 -82.54 51.29
CA THR A 25 36.19 -83.34 51.64
C THR A 25 36.07 -84.78 51.12
N PRO A 26 37.19 -85.44 50.82
CA PRO A 26 37.26 -86.88 50.57
C PRO A 26 37.06 -87.63 51.90
N ASP A 27 36.27 -88.70 51.87
CA ASP A 27 36.02 -89.58 53.01
C ASP A 27 37.15 -90.62 53.14
N PRO A 28 37.89 -90.66 54.26
CA PRO A 28 38.93 -91.62 54.55
C PRO A 28 38.55 -92.53 55.74
N SER A 29 38.38 -93.84 55.54
CA SER A 29 38.79 -94.87 56.51
C SER A 29 38.34 -96.27 56.10
N LEU A 30 39.22 -97.23 56.44
CA LEU A 30 39.17 -98.71 56.42
C LEU A 30 40.37 -99.21 55.60
N GLN A 31 41.63 -99.29 56.08
CA GLN A 31 42.18 -99.65 57.39
C GLN A 31 41.54 -100.91 58.01
N ASN A 32 42.08 -102.10 57.68
CA ASN A 32 42.75 -103.00 58.63
C ASN A 32 42.82 -104.47 58.17
N ARG A 33 44.01 -105.05 58.42
CA ARG A 33 44.30 -106.47 58.73
C ARG A 33 44.14 -107.45 57.55
N GLY A 34 45.04 -108.40 57.34
CA GLY A 34 46.14 -108.84 58.17
C GLY A 34 46.94 -109.90 57.42
N ALA A 35 48.22 -109.94 57.74
CA ALA A 35 49.14 -111.00 57.39
C ALA A 35 48.67 -112.35 57.97
N GLN A 36 48.69 -113.41 57.15
CA GLN A 36 49.16 -114.75 57.53
C GLN A 36 49.12 -115.73 56.34
N GLN A 37 50.26 -116.42 56.16
CA GLN A 37 50.46 -117.77 55.60
C GLN A 37 50.36 -117.95 54.07
N VAL A 38 51.46 -118.07 53.30
CA VAL A 38 52.53 -119.10 53.27
C VAL A 38 52.07 -120.44 52.69
N ALA A 39 52.38 -120.65 51.41
CA ALA A 39 53.06 -121.82 50.80
C ALA A 39 53.08 -121.57 49.27
N SER A 40 54.19 -121.52 48.53
CA SER A 40 55.50 -122.16 48.69
C SER A 40 56.58 -121.44 47.86
N THR A 41 57.59 -120.90 48.56
CA THR A 41 59.04 -121.01 48.27
C THR A 41 59.57 -121.03 46.83
N LEU A 42 60.30 -119.96 46.46
CA LEU A 42 61.75 -119.88 46.12
C LEU A 42 62.05 -118.97 44.90
N VAL A 43 63.09 -118.14 45.07
CA VAL A 43 63.86 -117.37 44.04
C VAL A 43 63.41 -115.90 43.77
N ASN A 44 64.37 -114.95 43.99
CA ASN A 44 64.49 -113.58 43.43
C ASN A 44 64.06 -112.34 44.24
N ALA A 45 64.93 -111.89 45.17
CA ALA A 45 64.86 -110.58 45.83
C ALA A 45 65.56 -109.43 45.04
N GLY A 46 65.39 -109.37 43.71
CA GLY A 46 65.99 -108.33 42.83
C GLY A 46 65.01 -107.51 41.99
N LEU A 47 63.69 -107.76 42.08
CA LEU A 47 62.69 -107.27 41.10
C LEU A 47 61.68 -106.22 41.61
N SER A 48 61.58 -105.93 42.92
CA SER A 48 60.52 -105.05 43.43
C SER A 48 60.79 -103.54 43.34
N ILE A 49 62.05 -103.09 43.33
CA ILE A 49 62.41 -101.65 43.18
C ILE A 49 62.24 -101.16 41.72
N LEU A 50 62.24 -102.07 40.76
CA LEU A 50 62.03 -101.76 39.34
C LEU A 50 60.54 -101.60 38.96
N ASP A 51 59.63 -102.30 39.66
CA ASP A 51 58.18 -102.27 39.36
C ASP A 51 57.48 -101.00 39.93
N GLU A 52 58.02 -100.40 40.99
CA GLU A 52 57.49 -99.16 41.58
C GLU A 52 57.93 -97.92 40.78
N ARG A 53 59.21 -97.85 40.36
CA ARG A 53 59.71 -96.81 39.45
C ARG A 53 58.98 -96.78 38.10
N THR A 54 58.70 -97.94 37.52
CA THR A 54 58.00 -98.01 36.22
C THR A 54 56.55 -97.52 36.30
N LYS A 55 55.86 -97.67 37.44
CA LYS A 55 54.51 -97.11 37.65
C LYS A 55 54.53 -95.59 37.85
N GLU A 56 55.51 -95.06 38.61
CA GLU A 56 55.71 -93.62 38.77
C GLU A 56 56.07 -92.94 37.45
N ASP A 57 56.98 -93.53 36.67
CA ASP A 57 57.38 -93.03 35.35
C ASP A 57 56.19 -93.03 34.36
N GLN A 58 55.33 -94.05 34.39
CA GLN A 58 54.11 -94.10 33.58
C GLN A 58 53.04 -93.08 34.00
N ALA A 59 52.93 -92.78 35.29
CA ALA A 59 52.01 -91.74 35.79
C ALA A 59 52.50 -90.35 35.39
N LEU A 60 53.82 -90.10 35.53
CA LEU A 60 54.46 -88.85 35.11
C LEU A 60 54.36 -88.66 33.59
N ALA A 61 54.53 -89.72 32.79
CA ALA A 61 54.36 -89.68 31.34
C ALA A 61 52.92 -89.28 30.94
N ARG A 62 51.90 -89.80 31.65
CA ARG A 62 50.48 -89.43 31.42
C ARG A 62 50.21 -87.96 31.77
N VAL A 63 50.73 -87.45 32.89
CA VAL A 63 50.57 -86.03 33.27
C VAL A 63 51.26 -85.11 32.27
N LYS A 64 52.50 -85.42 31.86
CA LYS A 64 53.22 -84.65 30.83
C LYS A 64 52.46 -84.62 29.51
N ALA A 65 51.89 -85.75 29.10
CA ALA A 65 51.12 -85.83 27.87
C ALA A 65 49.77 -85.09 27.96
N SER A 66 49.12 -85.10 29.12
CA SER A 66 47.93 -84.29 29.38
C SER A 66 48.22 -82.78 29.34
N ASN A 67 49.33 -82.34 29.94
CA ASN A 67 49.74 -80.93 29.88
C ASN A 67 50.05 -80.51 28.43
N ALA A 68 50.76 -81.36 27.69
CA ALA A 68 51.04 -81.11 26.28
C ALA A 68 49.75 -81.03 25.41
N LEU A 69 48.70 -81.79 25.75
CA LEU A 69 47.38 -81.67 25.10
C LEU A 69 46.67 -80.35 25.44
N ILE A 70 46.74 -79.89 26.70
CA ILE A 70 46.17 -78.60 27.12
C ILE A 70 46.89 -77.45 26.41
N ASP A 71 48.22 -77.50 26.33
CA ASP A 71 49.03 -76.51 25.62
C ASP A 71 48.67 -76.49 24.12
N ARG A 72 48.48 -77.67 23.51
CA ARG A 72 48.03 -77.78 22.12
C ARG A 72 46.63 -77.23 21.90
N GLU A 73 45.70 -77.46 22.83
CA GLU A 73 44.35 -76.87 22.78
C GLU A 73 44.41 -75.33 22.82
N SER A 74 45.28 -74.77 23.67
CA SER A 74 45.51 -73.33 23.76
C SER A 74 46.08 -72.75 22.46
N GLN A 75 47.07 -73.43 21.86
CA GLN A 75 47.67 -73.04 20.57
C GLN A 75 46.62 -73.05 19.45
N VAL A 76 45.82 -74.11 19.35
CA VAL A 76 44.77 -74.24 18.33
C VAL A 76 43.68 -73.17 18.51
N LYS A 77 43.27 -72.88 19.76
CA LYS A 77 42.33 -71.78 20.04
C LYS A 77 42.90 -70.42 19.65
N THR A 78 44.17 -70.17 19.94
CA THR A 78 44.84 -68.93 19.58
C THR A 78 44.88 -68.75 18.06
N ILE A 79 45.23 -69.80 17.31
CA ILE A 79 45.19 -69.80 15.84
C ILE A 79 43.78 -69.49 15.33
N ALA A 80 42.75 -70.14 15.89
CA ALA A 80 41.37 -69.91 15.46
C ALA A 80 40.89 -68.47 15.72
N LEU A 81 41.26 -67.87 16.86
CA LEU A 81 40.93 -66.48 17.21
C LEU A 81 41.67 -65.46 16.32
N ASP A 82 42.95 -65.71 16.01
CA ASP A 82 43.71 -64.84 15.13
C ASP A 82 43.14 -64.86 13.69
N LEU A 83 42.79 -66.04 13.18
CA LEU A 83 42.13 -66.17 11.88
C LEU A 83 40.74 -65.52 11.86
N ASP A 84 39.97 -65.58 12.96
CA ASP A 84 38.71 -64.83 13.11
C ASP A 84 38.94 -63.32 13.02
N GLU A 85 39.96 -62.79 13.71
CA GLU A 85 40.31 -61.37 13.65
C GLU A 85 40.77 -60.94 12.26
N GLN A 86 41.58 -61.76 11.59
CA GLN A 86 42.02 -61.50 10.21
C GLN A 86 40.85 -61.50 9.23
N MET A 87 39.88 -62.41 9.40
CA MET A 87 38.64 -62.42 8.64
C MET A 87 37.75 -61.20 8.93
N ARG A 88 37.71 -60.74 10.19
CA ARG A 88 36.96 -59.55 10.60
C ARG A 88 37.55 -58.25 10.05
N THR A 89 38.87 -58.18 9.98
CA THR A 89 39.62 -57.02 9.46
C THR A 89 39.78 -57.03 7.93
N GLY A 90 39.33 -58.10 7.26
CA GLY A 90 39.39 -58.24 5.80
C GLY A 90 40.77 -58.60 5.26
N THR A 91 41.73 -58.95 6.11
CA THR A 91 43.06 -59.41 5.71
C THR A 91 43.07 -60.87 5.23
N LEU A 92 42.10 -61.68 5.67
CA LEU A 92 41.88 -63.06 5.24
C LEU A 92 40.48 -63.23 4.61
N SER A 93 40.41 -63.80 3.41
CA SER A 93 39.14 -64.15 2.78
C SER A 93 38.46 -65.31 3.49
N TYR A 94 37.14 -65.20 3.69
CA TYR A 94 36.30 -66.27 4.25
C TYR A 94 36.40 -67.60 3.47
N GLU A 95 36.74 -67.57 2.18
CA GLU A 95 36.94 -68.77 1.34
C GLU A 95 38.24 -69.51 1.64
N LYS A 96 39.28 -68.79 2.07
CA LYS A 96 40.60 -69.35 2.37
C LYS A 96 40.80 -69.68 3.85
N SER A 97 39.79 -69.42 4.68
CA SER A 97 39.85 -69.59 6.14
C SER A 97 40.21 -71.02 6.58
N GLU A 98 39.67 -72.03 5.91
CA GLU A 98 39.96 -73.45 6.20
C GLU A 98 41.37 -73.86 5.75
N GLU A 99 41.82 -73.39 4.58
CA GLU A 99 43.18 -73.62 4.09
C GLU A 99 44.22 -72.96 5.02
N ALA A 100 43.96 -71.72 5.44
CA ALA A 100 44.79 -70.98 6.37
C ALA A 100 44.88 -71.67 7.74
N TYR A 101 43.75 -72.18 8.26
CA TYR A 101 43.72 -72.94 9.50
C TYR A 101 44.55 -74.23 9.41
N ASN A 102 44.33 -75.03 8.37
CA ASN A 102 45.06 -76.28 8.18
C ASN A 102 46.57 -76.04 8.03
N THR A 103 46.95 -74.97 7.33
CA THR A 103 48.36 -74.56 7.19
C THR A 103 48.97 -74.15 8.52
N ALA A 104 48.27 -73.33 9.31
CA ALA A 104 48.75 -72.87 10.62
C ALA A 104 48.87 -74.02 11.62
N VAL A 105 47.92 -74.96 11.62
CA VAL A 105 47.95 -76.14 12.48
C VAL A 105 49.07 -77.12 12.08
N ALA A 106 49.37 -77.27 10.79
CA ALA A 106 50.45 -78.13 10.30
C ALA A 106 51.85 -77.64 10.69
N GLN A 107 52.01 -76.34 10.99
CA GLN A 107 53.26 -75.76 11.46
C GLN A 107 53.54 -76.01 12.96
N LEU A 108 52.57 -76.55 13.71
CA LEU A 108 52.76 -76.90 15.12
C LEU A 108 53.67 -78.11 15.26
N GLU A 109 54.66 -78.04 16.15
CA GLU A 109 55.62 -79.12 16.40
C GLU A 109 54.92 -80.46 16.75
N PRO A 110 55.45 -81.63 16.33
CA PRO A 110 54.89 -82.92 16.71
C PRO A 110 54.87 -83.12 18.23
N LEU A 111 53.75 -83.60 18.75
CA LEU A 111 53.57 -83.79 20.19
C LEU A 111 54.41 -84.99 20.66
N GLN A 112 55.48 -84.72 21.41
CA GLN A 112 56.35 -85.78 21.93
C GLN A 112 55.75 -86.35 23.23
N THR A 113 55.45 -87.65 23.24
CA THR A 113 54.94 -88.34 24.44
C THR A 113 55.82 -89.54 24.81
N PRO A 114 57.04 -89.32 25.34
CA PRO A 114 57.95 -90.41 25.70
C PRO A 114 57.37 -91.24 26.86
N GLY A 115 57.52 -92.57 26.80
CA GLY A 115 57.20 -93.48 27.91
C GLY A 115 55.75 -93.97 28.01
N LEU A 116 54.90 -93.66 27.02
CA LEU A 116 53.53 -94.19 26.91
C LEU A 116 53.49 -95.51 26.11
N ASN A 117 52.55 -96.40 26.47
CA ASN A 117 52.28 -97.61 25.70
C ASN A 117 51.41 -97.32 24.45
N GLU A 118 51.32 -98.28 23.52
CA GLU A 118 50.63 -98.09 22.22
C GLU A 118 49.16 -97.67 22.37
N ALA A 119 48.43 -98.24 23.34
CA ALA A 119 47.03 -97.88 23.59
C ALA A 119 46.89 -96.42 24.07
N GLN A 120 47.77 -95.97 24.97
CA GLN A 120 47.77 -94.59 25.47
C GLN A 120 48.19 -93.58 24.38
N GLN A 121 49.09 -93.95 23.48
CA GLN A 121 49.44 -93.12 22.33
C GLN A 121 48.26 -92.96 21.37
N GLY A 122 47.44 -94.00 21.16
CA GLY A 122 46.21 -93.95 20.37
C GLY A 122 45.15 -92.99 20.93
N ASP A 123 44.92 -93.01 22.24
CA ASP A 123 43.96 -92.12 22.91
C ASP A 123 44.35 -90.64 22.84
N ILE A 124 45.65 -90.35 22.90
CA ILE A 124 46.20 -89.01 22.71
C ILE A 124 46.04 -88.55 21.26
N GLY A 125 46.32 -89.43 20.29
CA GLY A 125 46.09 -89.13 18.87
C GLY A 125 44.63 -88.79 18.57
N ASN A 126 43.67 -89.52 19.15
CA ASN A 126 42.25 -89.22 19.04
C ASN A 126 41.86 -87.89 19.70
N SER A 127 42.45 -87.58 20.86
CA SER A 127 42.20 -86.32 21.57
C SER A 127 42.79 -85.12 20.83
N LEU A 128 43.99 -85.26 20.26
CA LEU A 128 44.60 -84.26 19.38
C LEU A 128 43.73 -83.98 18.14
N LYS A 129 43.22 -85.03 17.50
CA LYS A 129 42.31 -84.90 16.35
C LYS A 129 41.03 -84.15 16.73
N ARG A 130 40.45 -84.42 17.90
CA ARG A 130 39.28 -83.68 18.41
C ARG A 130 39.57 -82.20 18.64
N ILE A 131 40.73 -81.87 19.23
CA ILE A 131 41.15 -80.48 19.45
C ILE A 131 41.28 -79.75 18.11
N GLN A 132 41.95 -80.36 17.13
CA GLN A 132 42.14 -79.78 15.80
C GLN A 132 40.81 -79.62 15.04
N LEU A 133 39.87 -80.57 15.16
CA LEU A 133 38.54 -80.45 14.57
C LEU A 133 37.71 -79.35 15.26
N GLY A 134 37.78 -79.23 16.59
CA GLY A 134 37.08 -78.17 17.33
C GLY A 134 37.56 -76.76 16.98
N GLY A 135 38.86 -76.58 16.74
CA GLY A 135 39.39 -75.31 16.22
C GLY A 135 38.94 -75.03 14.78
N LEU A 136 38.91 -76.05 13.91
CA LEU A 136 38.43 -75.91 12.53
C LEU A 136 36.95 -75.52 12.49
N ASP A 137 36.11 -76.15 13.32
CA ASP A 137 34.69 -75.82 13.43
C ASP A 137 34.47 -74.39 13.93
N SER A 138 35.34 -73.89 14.82
CA SER A 138 35.32 -72.50 15.28
C SER A 138 35.63 -71.52 14.14
N VAL A 139 36.66 -71.80 13.32
CA VAL A 139 37.01 -71.00 12.13
C VAL A 139 35.91 -71.04 11.07
N ARG A 140 35.30 -72.21 10.84
CA ARG A 140 34.16 -72.36 9.91
C ARG A 140 32.95 -71.57 10.38
N ALA A 141 32.63 -71.59 11.68
CA ALA A 141 31.53 -70.81 12.26
C ALA A 141 31.78 -69.29 12.13
N ALA A 142 33.00 -68.84 12.41
CA ALA A 142 33.43 -67.45 12.22
C ALA A 142 33.32 -67.01 10.75
N SER A 143 33.82 -67.83 9.83
CA SER A 143 33.75 -67.59 8.38
C SER A 143 32.30 -67.49 7.89
N ALA A 144 31.43 -68.42 8.31
CA ALA A 144 30.01 -68.39 7.96
C ALA A 144 29.32 -67.10 8.47
N LYS A 145 29.59 -66.70 9.72
CA LYS A 145 29.05 -65.46 10.30
C LYS A 145 29.55 -64.22 9.56
N GLY A 146 30.84 -64.16 9.22
CA GLY A 146 31.43 -63.07 8.47
C GLY A 146 30.81 -62.90 7.08
N ARG A 147 30.58 -64.00 6.36
CA ARG A 147 29.88 -63.98 5.05
C ARG A 147 28.46 -63.40 5.15
N ILE A 148 27.70 -63.78 6.19
CA ILE A 148 26.36 -63.24 6.43
C ILE A 148 26.44 -61.72 6.65
N LEU A 149 27.35 -61.25 7.51
CA LEU A 149 27.50 -59.82 7.81
C LEU A 149 27.94 -59.01 6.58
N SER A 150 28.87 -59.53 5.77
CA SER A 150 29.28 -58.88 4.51
C SER A 150 28.09 -58.76 3.56
N ALA A 151 27.35 -59.86 3.34
CA ALA A 151 26.17 -59.86 2.48
C ALA A 151 25.08 -58.88 2.99
N GLN A 152 24.87 -58.76 4.30
CA GLN A 152 23.98 -57.76 4.88
C GLN A 152 24.41 -56.33 4.55
N SER A 153 25.70 -56.01 4.73
CA SER A 153 26.25 -54.67 4.47
C SER A 153 26.12 -54.29 2.99
N ASP A 154 26.51 -55.19 2.09
CA ASP A 154 26.49 -54.93 0.64
C ASP A 154 25.07 -54.74 0.12
N LEU A 155 24.12 -55.56 0.59
CA LEU A 155 22.71 -55.41 0.21
C LEU A 155 22.09 -54.13 0.76
N VAL A 156 22.38 -53.75 2.01
CA VAL A 156 21.89 -52.48 2.58
C VAL A 156 22.47 -51.29 1.81
N SER A 157 23.75 -51.32 1.46
CA SER A 157 24.40 -50.29 0.64
C SER A 157 23.75 -50.19 -0.75
N ARG A 158 23.51 -51.33 -1.41
CA ARG A 158 22.82 -51.38 -2.70
C ARG A 158 21.40 -50.83 -2.61
N MET A 159 20.64 -51.21 -1.58
CA MET A 159 19.30 -50.67 -1.33
C MET A 159 19.34 -49.16 -1.13
N ASP A 160 20.29 -48.62 -0.36
CA ASP A 160 20.44 -47.16 -0.19
C ASP A 160 20.73 -46.44 -1.52
N MET A 161 21.65 -46.97 -2.34
CA MET A 161 21.95 -46.39 -3.66
C MET A 161 20.72 -46.38 -4.58
N LEU A 162 20.01 -47.51 -4.69
CA LEU A 162 18.82 -47.61 -5.52
C LEU A 162 17.65 -46.77 -4.96
N GLY A 163 17.56 -46.62 -3.64
CA GLY A 163 16.59 -45.74 -3.00
C GLY A 163 16.82 -44.26 -3.33
N LYS A 164 18.09 -43.84 -3.40
CA LYS A 164 18.48 -42.50 -3.87
C LYS A 164 18.15 -42.31 -5.35
N ASP A 165 18.41 -43.30 -6.20
CA ASP A 165 18.04 -43.25 -7.62
C ASP A 165 16.52 -43.06 -7.80
N ALA A 166 15.70 -43.73 -6.97
CA ALA A 166 14.24 -43.62 -7.02
C ALA A 166 13.72 -42.24 -6.58
N ALA A 167 14.53 -41.47 -5.84
CA ALA A 167 14.21 -40.11 -5.42
C ALA A 167 14.55 -39.04 -6.46
N MET A 168 15.23 -39.39 -7.56
CA MET A 168 15.64 -38.44 -8.59
C MET A 168 14.47 -38.02 -9.48
N PRO A 169 14.45 -36.75 -9.95
CA PRO A 169 13.47 -36.30 -10.94
C PRO A 169 13.48 -37.15 -12.21
N GLY A 170 12.30 -37.60 -12.65
CA GLY A 170 12.16 -38.43 -13.86
C GLY A 170 12.68 -39.87 -13.73
N ALA A 171 12.96 -40.35 -12.51
CA ALA A 171 13.45 -41.71 -12.28
C ALA A 171 12.45 -42.78 -12.78
N ASN A 172 12.98 -43.82 -13.43
CA ASN A 172 12.21 -45.00 -13.78
C ASN A 172 12.17 -45.99 -12.60
N VAL A 173 11.25 -45.75 -11.66
CA VAL A 173 11.10 -46.55 -10.45
C VAL A 173 10.77 -48.03 -10.72
N GLU A 174 10.12 -48.36 -11.84
CA GLU A 174 9.88 -49.76 -12.25
C GLU A 174 11.21 -50.47 -12.50
N GLN A 175 12.07 -49.84 -13.30
CA GLN A 175 13.39 -50.40 -13.62
C GLN A 175 14.30 -50.48 -12.38
N ILE A 176 14.23 -49.48 -11.50
CA ILE A 176 15.01 -49.46 -10.24
C ILE A 176 14.56 -50.61 -9.32
N ASN A 177 13.26 -50.81 -9.15
CA ASN A 177 12.73 -51.90 -8.34
C ASN A 177 13.02 -53.28 -8.95
N ALA A 178 13.02 -53.41 -10.28
CA ALA A 178 13.35 -54.65 -10.96
C ALA A 178 14.81 -55.09 -10.74
N ARG A 179 15.74 -54.17 -10.44
CA ARG A 179 17.14 -54.52 -10.11
C ARG A 179 17.28 -55.31 -8.81
N MET A 180 16.25 -55.38 -7.97
CA MET A 180 16.21 -56.22 -6.77
C MET A 180 15.69 -57.64 -7.06
N ASP A 181 15.19 -57.90 -8.27
CA ASP A 181 14.66 -59.21 -8.68
C ASP A 181 15.69 -60.13 -9.34
N ALA A 182 16.95 -59.71 -9.38
CA ALA A 182 18.03 -60.52 -9.89
C ALA A 182 18.32 -61.72 -8.96
N GLU A 183 18.60 -62.89 -9.55
CA GLU A 183 18.75 -64.17 -8.84
C GLU A 183 19.92 -64.16 -7.85
N ASP A 184 21.04 -63.52 -8.23
CA ASP A 184 22.21 -63.29 -7.38
C ASP A 184 21.86 -62.49 -6.12
N ILE A 185 20.96 -61.52 -6.25
CA ILE A 185 20.48 -60.69 -5.14
C ILE A 185 19.52 -61.44 -4.23
N ASP A 186 18.69 -62.31 -4.78
CA ASP A 186 17.84 -63.17 -3.95
C ASP A 186 18.68 -64.22 -3.21
N MET A 187 19.74 -64.75 -3.81
CA MET A 187 20.67 -65.67 -3.15
C MET A 187 21.44 -64.98 -2.01
N ALA A 188 22.04 -63.81 -2.30
CA ALA A 188 22.73 -63.01 -1.29
C ALA A 188 21.76 -62.56 -0.18
N GLY A 189 20.52 -62.22 -0.53
CA GLY A 189 19.47 -61.78 0.39
C GLY A 189 19.06 -62.87 1.38
N ARG A 190 18.85 -64.10 0.89
CA ARG A 190 18.55 -65.25 1.74
C ARG A 190 19.72 -65.63 2.64
N LEU A 191 20.96 -65.50 2.16
CA LEU A 191 22.16 -65.67 2.99
C LEU A 191 22.21 -64.60 4.09
N ALA A 192 21.93 -63.35 3.76
CA ALA A 192 22.04 -62.21 4.67
C ALA A 192 20.92 -62.15 5.72
N PHE A 193 19.67 -62.39 5.33
CA PHE A 193 18.48 -62.12 6.16
C PHE A 193 17.59 -63.36 6.40
N GLY A 194 17.95 -64.52 5.85
CA GLY A 194 17.16 -65.74 5.98
C GLY A 194 15.73 -65.55 5.44
N GLU A 195 14.75 -66.05 6.21
CA GLU A 195 13.32 -65.96 5.86
C GLU A 195 12.80 -64.51 5.78
N GLY A 196 13.46 -63.56 6.45
CA GLY A 196 13.07 -62.15 6.44
C GLY A 196 13.37 -61.40 5.14
N TRP A 197 14.11 -62.01 4.21
CA TRP A 197 14.52 -61.34 2.97
C TRP A 197 13.34 -60.88 2.10
N ALA A 198 12.32 -61.72 1.94
CA ALA A 198 11.17 -61.41 1.09
C ALA A 198 10.42 -60.15 1.58
N SER A 199 10.19 -60.05 2.89
CA SER A 199 9.60 -58.85 3.50
C SER A 199 10.47 -57.63 3.27
N LYS A 200 11.78 -57.74 3.58
CA LYS A 200 12.70 -56.60 3.46
C LYS A 200 12.84 -56.07 2.03
N LYS A 201 12.83 -56.96 1.04
CA LYS A 201 12.83 -56.62 -0.38
C LYS A 201 11.53 -55.92 -0.80
N GLN A 202 10.38 -56.37 -0.30
CA GLN A 202 9.09 -55.74 -0.57
C GLN A 202 9.00 -54.35 0.08
N ASP A 203 9.38 -54.23 1.36
CA ASP A 203 9.40 -52.95 2.09
C ASP A 203 10.25 -51.89 1.37
N PHE A 204 11.39 -52.29 0.80
CA PHE A 204 12.23 -51.42 -0.01
C PHE A 204 11.52 -50.95 -1.29
N LYS A 205 10.88 -51.86 -2.04
CA LYS A 205 10.14 -51.51 -3.25
C LYS A 205 8.99 -50.55 -2.95
N ASP A 206 8.25 -50.79 -1.86
CA ASP A 206 7.15 -49.96 -1.40
C ASP A 206 7.64 -48.56 -0.95
N GLY A 207 8.81 -48.52 -0.31
CA GLY A 207 9.54 -47.28 -0.02
C GLY A 207 9.85 -46.48 -1.28
N ASN A 208 10.41 -47.11 -2.31
CA ASN A 208 10.73 -46.45 -3.58
C ASN A 208 9.49 -45.90 -4.31
N TRP A 209 8.38 -46.64 -4.31
CA TRP A 209 7.11 -46.16 -4.87
C TRP A 209 6.64 -44.89 -4.16
N THR A 210 6.71 -44.87 -2.83
CA THR A 210 6.30 -43.74 -2.00
C THR A 210 7.19 -42.53 -2.24
N THR A 211 8.50 -42.73 -2.31
CA THR A 211 9.49 -41.68 -2.58
C THR A 211 9.26 -41.06 -3.96
N HIS A 212 9.13 -41.88 -4.99
CA HIS A 212 8.90 -41.41 -6.36
C HIS A 212 7.57 -40.63 -6.49
N ALA A 213 6.50 -41.13 -5.86
CA ALA A 213 5.20 -40.44 -5.85
C ALA A 213 5.28 -39.08 -5.15
N THR A 214 5.97 -39.01 -4.00
CA THR A 214 6.19 -37.75 -3.27
C THR A 214 6.95 -36.74 -4.13
N GLN A 215 7.99 -37.19 -4.83
CA GLN A 215 8.78 -36.33 -5.71
C GLN A 215 7.96 -35.75 -6.86
N ARG A 216 7.10 -36.55 -7.50
CA ARG A 216 6.19 -36.05 -8.56
C ARG A 216 5.19 -35.00 -8.06
N VAL A 217 4.71 -35.11 -6.82
CA VAL A 217 3.88 -34.07 -6.20
C VAL A 217 4.66 -32.77 -6.03
N ILE A 218 5.92 -32.85 -5.61
CA ILE A 218 6.80 -31.68 -5.43
C ILE A 218 7.07 -31.00 -6.79
N GLU A 219 7.39 -31.77 -7.83
CA GLU A 219 7.64 -31.26 -9.18
C GLU A 219 6.41 -30.61 -9.80
N SER A 220 5.23 -31.13 -9.50
CA SER A 220 3.97 -30.63 -10.06
C SER A 220 3.42 -29.39 -9.35
N ARG A 221 4.01 -28.97 -8.23
CA ARG A 221 3.41 -28.04 -7.25
C ARG A 221 2.85 -26.71 -7.79
N GLU A 222 3.34 -26.23 -8.93
CA GLU A 222 2.97 -24.92 -9.51
C GLU A 222 2.02 -25.04 -10.71
N SER A 223 1.77 -26.26 -11.21
CA SER A 223 0.98 -26.51 -12.41
C SER A 223 -0.30 -27.28 -12.07
N LEU A 224 -1.45 -26.64 -12.30
CA LEU A 224 -2.75 -27.27 -12.08
C LEU A 224 -2.90 -28.57 -12.91
N GLY A 225 -2.53 -28.54 -14.19
CA GLY A 225 -2.63 -29.71 -15.06
C GLY A 225 -1.72 -30.86 -14.62
N SER A 226 -0.53 -30.55 -14.13
CA SER A 226 0.40 -31.56 -13.62
C SER A 226 -0.10 -32.16 -12.30
N LEU A 227 -0.64 -31.35 -11.38
CA LEU A 227 -1.23 -31.83 -10.14
C LEU A 227 -2.46 -32.70 -10.38
N GLN A 228 -3.33 -32.33 -11.32
CA GLN A 228 -4.48 -33.15 -11.73
C GLN A 228 -4.05 -34.49 -12.32
N LYS A 229 -2.95 -34.52 -13.07
CA LYS A 229 -2.37 -35.77 -13.56
C LYS A 229 -1.86 -36.65 -12.41
N VAL A 230 -1.20 -36.07 -11.40
CA VAL A 230 -0.77 -36.82 -10.21
C VAL A 230 -1.96 -37.31 -9.38
N GLU A 231 -3.02 -36.50 -9.24
CA GLU A 231 -4.28 -36.91 -8.61
C GLU A 231 -4.89 -38.12 -9.32
N HIS A 232 -4.95 -38.09 -10.65
CA HIS A 232 -5.40 -39.23 -11.47
C HIS A 232 -4.51 -40.46 -11.26
N ASP A 233 -3.18 -40.30 -11.34
CA ASP A 233 -2.22 -41.40 -11.17
C ASP A 233 -2.31 -42.08 -9.79
N LEU A 234 -2.77 -41.37 -8.76
CA LEU A 234 -3.00 -41.90 -7.42
C LEU A 234 -4.37 -42.57 -7.28
N THR A 235 -5.41 -42.10 -7.95
CA THR A 235 -6.81 -42.45 -7.64
C THR A 235 -7.47 -43.36 -8.68
N ALA A 236 -7.17 -43.18 -9.96
CA ALA A 236 -7.81 -43.91 -11.04
C ALA A 236 -7.36 -45.38 -11.08
N GLU A 237 -8.21 -46.28 -11.59
CA GLU A 237 -7.89 -47.72 -11.69
C GLU A 237 -6.72 -47.99 -12.65
N ASP A 238 -6.60 -47.19 -13.70
CA ASP A 238 -5.50 -47.16 -14.67
C ASP A 238 -4.35 -46.22 -14.24
N GLY A 239 -4.46 -45.61 -13.06
CA GLY A 239 -3.47 -44.69 -12.53
C GLY A 239 -2.12 -45.38 -12.27
N PHE A 240 -1.02 -44.67 -12.54
CA PHE A 240 0.33 -45.23 -12.45
C PHE A 240 0.65 -45.87 -11.08
N TYR A 241 0.04 -45.40 -9.98
CA TYR A 241 0.27 -45.90 -8.62
C TYR A 241 -0.85 -46.80 -8.08
N ALA A 242 -1.90 -47.07 -8.86
CA ALA A 242 -3.14 -47.70 -8.40
C ALA A 242 -2.99 -49.07 -7.72
N LYS A 243 -1.91 -49.80 -8.02
CA LYS A 243 -1.58 -51.11 -7.42
C LYS A 243 -0.17 -51.17 -6.81
N LYS A 244 0.50 -50.01 -6.70
CA LYS A 244 1.92 -49.91 -6.31
C LYS A 244 2.13 -49.19 -4.98
N LEU A 245 1.11 -48.48 -4.49
CA LEU A 245 1.12 -47.80 -3.19
C LEU A 245 0.07 -48.38 -2.26
N ASP A 246 0.46 -48.51 -0.99
CA ASP A 246 -0.44 -48.75 0.13
C ASP A 246 -1.57 -47.70 0.18
N PRO A 247 -2.81 -48.10 0.53
CA PRO A 247 -3.95 -47.18 0.61
C PRO A 247 -3.75 -45.98 1.54
N GLN A 248 -3.09 -46.15 2.69
CA GLN A 248 -2.86 -45.05 3.63
C GLN A 248 -1.89 -44.03 3.04
N LYS A 249 -0.79 -44.49 2.44
CA LYS A 249 0.20 -43.61 1.78
C LYS A 249 -0.40 -42.84 0.61
N ARG A 250 -1.20 -43.52 -0.20
CA ARG A 250 -1.96 -42.89 -1.30
C ARG A 250 -2.89 -41.79 -0.80
N ASN A 251 -3.66 -42.04 0.26
CA ASN A 251 -4.56 -41.04 0.83
C ASN A 251 -3.81 -39.83 1.41
N GLN A 252 -2.64 -40.04 2.04
CA GLN A 252 -1.80 -38.94 2.53
C GLN A 252 -1.31 -38.03 1.38
N LEU A 253 -0.85 -38.64 0.29
CA LEU A 253 -0.43 -37.91 -0.90
C LEU A 253 -1.60 -37.20 -1.59
N LEU A 254 -2.75 -37.87 -1.68
CA LEU A 254 -3.97 -37.30 -2.27
C LEU A 254 -4.40 -36.03 -1.54
N ASN A 255 -4.48 -36.06 -0.20
CA ASN A 255 -4.82 -34.87 0.59
C ASN A 255 -3.85 -33.71 0.32
N THR A 256 -2.56 -34.01 0.14
CA THR A 256 -1.54 -33.01 -0.20
C THR A 256 -1.76 -32.44 -1.60
N VAL A 257 -2.05 -33.28 -2.59
CA VAL A 257 -2.30 -32.89 -3.98
C VAL A 257 -3.56 -32.05 -4.09
N SER A 258 -4.69 -32.51 -3.54
CA SER A 258 -5.96 -31.79 -3.58
C SER A 258 -5.86 -30.43 -2.86
N GLY A 259 -5.13 -30.36 -1.73
CA GLY A 259 -4.83 -29.10 -1.05
C GLY A 259 -4.04 -28.11 -1.93
N ARG A 260 -3.02 -28.60 -2.65
CA ARG A 260 -2.25 -27.77 -3.60
C ARG A 260 -3.08 -27.34 -4.82
N ILE A 261 -3.92 -28.23 -5.36
CA ILE A 261 -4.86 -27.91 -6.45
C ILE A 261 -5.76 -26.75 -6.03
N PHE A 262 -6.34 -26.83 -4.83
CA PHE A 262 -7.16 -25.75 -4.28
C PHE A 262 -6.37 -24.44 -4.16
N GLN A 263 -5.16 -24.47 -3.59
CA GLN A 263 -4.30 -23.29 -3.47
C GLN A 263 -3.97 -22.63 -4.82
N VAL A 264 -3.65 -23.42 -5.86
CA VAL A 264 -3.34 -22.90 -7.20
C VAL A 264 -4.59 -22.30 -7.84
N LYS A 265 -5.75 -22.96 -7.73
CA LYS A 265 -7.04 -22.42 -8.23
C LYS A 265 -7.40 -21.10 -7.55
N GLU A 266 -7.34 -21.05 -6.23
CA GLU A 266 -7.59 -19.83 -5.44
C GLU A 266 -6.62 -18.70 -5.81
N HIS A 267 -5.35 -19.02 -6.04
CA HIS A 267 -4.37 -18.04 -6.49
C HIS A 267 -4.72 -17.49 -7.87
N GLN A 268 -5.07 -18.34 -8.84
CA GLN A 268 -5.48 -17.93 -10.19
C GLN A 268 -6.76 -17.10 -10.17
N GLN A 269 -7.76 -17.49 -9.36
CA GLN A 269 -9.01 -16.76 -9.22
C GLN A 269 -8.77 -15.36 -8.61
N ARG A 270 -8.01 -15.28 -7.50
CA ARG A 270 -7.65 -13.97 -6.93
C ARG A 270 -6.85 -13.10 -7.89
N GLN A 271 -5.96 -13.67 -8.69
CA GLN A 271 -5.26 -12.91 -9.73
C GLN A 271 -6.21 -12.40 -10.83
N ALA A 272 -7.25 -13.15 -11.19
CA ALA A 272 -8.27 -12.71 -12.11
C ALA A 272 -9.13 -11.58 -11.49
N GLU A 273 -9.61 -11.76 -10.27
CA GLU A 273 -10.38 -10.73 -9.53
C GLU A 273 -9.56 -9.45 -9.34
N MET A 274 -8.27 -9.54 -9.02
CA MET A 274 -7.38 -8.38 -8.93
C MET A 274 -7.24 -7.65 -10.28
N ARG A 275 -7.30 -8.36 -11.41
CA ARG A 275 -7.30 -7.74 -12.74
C ARG A 275 -8.63 -7.01 -13.00
N GLU A 276 -9.75 -7.61 -12.65
CA GLU A 276 -11.08 -6.96 -12.75
C GLU A 276 -11.15 -5.69 -11.86
N MET A 277 -10.73 -5.77 -10.60
CA MET A 277 -10.67 -4.60 -9.69
C MET A 277 -9.72 -3.49 -10.17
N LYS A 278 -8.67 -3.83 -10.94
CA LYS A 278 -7.80 -2.84 -11.58
C LYS A 278 -8.51 -2.21 -12.79
N ALA A 279 -9.24 -3.00 -13.57
CA ALA A 279 -10.03 -2.51 -14.70
C ALA A 279 -11.10 -1.51 -14.25
N GLU A 280 -11.85 -1.80 -13.18
CA GLU A 280 -12.84 -0.86 -12.61
C GLU A 280 -12.20 0.47 -12.18
N ARG A 281 -11.03 0.41 -11.54
CA ARG A 281 -10.28 1.63 -11.17
C ARG A 281 -9.83 2.42 -12.39
N VAL A 282 -9.44 1.75 -13.47
CA VAL A 282 -9.08 2.40 -14.74
C VAL A 282 -10.31 3.07 -15.36
N LEU A 283 -11.47 2.42 -15.38
CA LEU A 283 -12.71 3.05 -15.85
C LEU A 283 -13.06 4.30 -15.02
N SER A 284 -12.92 4.24 -13.69
CA SER A 284 -13.11 5.41 -12.83
C SER A 284 -12.10 6.54 -13.12
N GLN A 285 -10.86 6.22 -13.47
CA GLN A 285 -9.87 7.22 -13.92
C GLN A 285 -10.28 7.84 -15.25
N MET A 286 -10.78 7.05 -16.21
CA MET A 286 -11.31 7.55 -17.48
C MET A 286 -12.49 8.49 -17.24
N ASP A 287 -13.43 8.13 -16.36
CA ASP A 287 -14.58 8.97 -16.00
C ASP A 287 -14.14 10.30 -15.36
N LYS A 288 -13.15 10.27 -14.46
CA LYS A 288 -12.56 11.47 -13.88
C LYS A 288 -11.91 12.34 -14.95
N GLN A 289 -11.13 11.77 -15.86
CA GLN A 289 -10.53 12.52 -16.96
C GLN A 289 -11.63 13.13 -17.85
N ALA A 290 -12.68 12.38 -18.18
CA ALA A 290 -13.82 12.88 -18.95
C ALA A 290 -14.46 14.10 -18.30
N SER A 291 -14.65 14.07 -16.97
CA SER A 291 -15.24 15.18 -16.21
C SER A 291 -14.42 16.49 -16.23
N THR A 292 -13.14 16.43 -16.62
CA THR A 292 -12.29 17.62 -16.81
C THR A 292 -12.46 18.25 -18.18
N GLY A 293 -12.98 17.51 -19.16
CA GLY A 293 -13.02 17.94 -20.56
C GLY A 293 -11.66 17.93 -21.28
N ILE A 294 -10.57 17.52 -20.62
CA ILE A 294 -9.22 17.49 -21.19
C ILE A 294 -8.96 16.13 -21.85
N PRO A 295 -8.43 16.08 -23.10
CA PRO A 295 -8.09 14.81 -23.73
C PRO A 295 -6.97 14.07 -22.98
N PRO A 296 -7.07 12.74 -22.86
CA PRO A 296 -6.02 11.93 -22.27
C PRO A 296 -4.80 11.88 -23.21
N THR A 297 -3.59 11.83 -22.64
CA THR A 297 -2.38 11.72 -23.44
C THR A 297 -2.33 10.38 -24.18
N PRO A 298 -1.58 10.27 -25.30
CA PRO A 298 -1.39 8.98 -25.99
C PRO A 298 -0.86 7.88 -25.06
N ALA A 299 0.00 8.23 -24.10
CA ALA A 299 0.54 7.31 -23.12
C ALA A 299 -0.54 6.78 -22.16
N ASP A 300 -1.43 7.66 -21.69
CA ASP A 300 -2.56 7.27 -20.83
C ASP A 300 -3.55 6.37 -21.57
N GLN A 301 -3.87 6.71 -22.83
CA GLN A 301 -4.74 5.89 -23.67
C GLN A 301 -4.19 4.47 -23.85
N GLN A 302 -2.89 4.34 -24.14
CA GLN A 302 -2.24 3.03 -24.29
C GLN A 302 -2.23 2.26 -22.97
N ARG A 303 -1.94 2.93 -21.85
CA ARG A 303 -1.96 2.34 -20.51
C ARG A 303 -3.36 1.81 -20.15
N TRP A 304 -4.41 2.59 -20.37
CA TRP A 304 -5.78 2.19 -20.09
C TRP A 304 -6.21 1.01 -20.95
N LYS A 305 -5.97 1.08 -22.27
CA LYS A 305 -6.24 -0.03 -23.18
C LYS A 305 -5.56 -1.32 -22.71
N SER A 306 -4.28 -1.24 -22.35
CA SER A 306 -3.51 -2.40 -21.89
C SER A 306 -4.03 -2.98 -20.58
N ALA A 307 -4.49 -2.14 -19.65
CA ALA A 307 -5.02 -2.57 -18.36
C ALA A 307 -6.41 -3.21 -18.45
N LEU A 308 -7.20 -2.85 -19.47
CA LEU A 308 -8.54 -3.40 -19.71
C LEU A 308 -8.52 -4.68 -20.57
N LEU A 309 -7.48 -4.88 -21.39
CA LEU A 309 -7.35 -6.07 -22.23
C LEU A 309 -7.40 -7.37 -21.41
N GLY A 310 -8.24 -8.31 -21.84
CA GLY A 310 -8.40 -9.61 -21.19
C GLY A 310 -9.21 -9.57 -19.88
N THR A 311 -9.94 -8.48 -19.62
CA THR A 311 -10.92 -8.35 -18.52
C THR A 311 -12.34 -8.25 -19.08
N SER A 312 -13.34 -8.38 -18.21
CA SER A 312 -14.75 -8.18 -18.59
C SER A 312 -15.04 -6.78 -19.17
N ALA A 313 -14.25 -5.78 -18.77
CA ALA A 313 -14.38 -4.39 -19.19
C ALA A 313 -13.65 -4.03 -20.50
N ALA A 314 -13.05 -4.99 -21.21
CA ALA A 314 -12.28 -4.71 -22.43
C ALA A 314 -13.09 -3.94 -23.50
N GLY A 315 -14.40 -4.20 -23.60
CA GLY A 315 -15.30 -3.52 -24.53
C GLY A 315 -15.61 -2.06 -24.16
N GLU A 316 -15.50 -1.69 -22.88
CA GLU A 316 -15.86 -0.35 -22.39
C GLU A 316 -14.86 0.72 -22.84
N PHE A 317 -13.62 0.35 -23.19
CA PHE A 317 -12.58 1.32 -23.54
C PHE A 317 -13.00 2.23 -24.70
N ASN A 318 -13.47 1.65 -25.80
CA ASN A 318 -13.86 2.43 -26.98
C ASN A 318 -15.09 3.31 -26.70
N THR A 319 -16.05 2.79 -25.93
CA THR A 319 -17.23 3.54 -25.49
C THR A 319 -16.81 4.78 -24.68
N ARG A 320 -15.96 4.60 -23.66
CA ARG A 320 -15.48 5.70 -22.83
C ARG A 320 -14.67 6.73 -23.63
N MET A 321 -13.84 6.29 -24.57
CA MET A 321 -13.10 7.21 -25.46
C MET A 321 -14.03 8.05 -26.36
N HIS A 322 -15.11 7.45 -26.86
CA HIS A 322 -16.13 8.17 -27.63
C HIS A 322 -16.86 9.19 -26.74
N GLU A 323 -17.30 8.80 -25.54
CA GLU A 323 -17.94 9.69 -24.58
C GLU A 323 -17.04 10.87 -24.18
N MET A 324 -15.73 10.64 -24.00
CA MET A 324 -14.77 11.72 -23.74
C MET A 324 -14.68 12.71 -24.90
N THR A 325 -14.75 12.22 -26.14
CA THR A 325 -14.76 13.08 -27.34
C THR A 325 -16.06 13.87 -27.42
N GLU A 326 -17.19 13.27 -27.06
CA GLU A 326 -18.49 13.94 -26.95
C GLU A 326 -18.44 15.07 -25.92
N VAL A 327 -17.89 14.82 -24.72
CA VAL A 327 -17.69 15.85 -23.70
C VAL A 327 -16.85 17.01 -24.26
N GLN A 328 -15.72 16.72 -24.92
CA GLN A 328 -14.86 17.75 -25.49
C GLN A 328 -15.58 18.60 -26.54
N SER A 329 -16.37 17.97 -27.41
CA SER A 329 -17.16 18.67 -28.41
C SER A 329 -18.22 19.54 -27.75
N LEU A 330 -18.92 19.02 -26.74
CA LEU A 330 -19.97 19.73 -26.02
C LEU A 330 -19.41 20.98 -25.33
N LEU A 331 -18.30 20.86 -24.61
CA LEU A 331 -17.71 21.97 -23.87
C LEU A 331 -17.27 23.13 -24.78
N ARG A 332 -17.06 22.89 -26.08
CA ARG A 332 -16.75 23.95 -27.06
C ARG A 332 -17.95 24.82 -27.45
N ALA A 333 -19.18 24.35 -27.23
CA ALA A 333 -20.38 25.12 -27.50
C ALA A 333 -20.60 26.21 -26.42
N PRO A 334 -21.41 27.25 -26.70
CA PRO A 334 -21.90 28.19 -25.68
C PRO A 334 -22.64 27.50 -24.54
N LEU A 335 -22.60 28.06 -23.31
CA LEU A 335 -23.19 27.44 -22.11
C LEU A 335 -24.69 27.10 -22.26
N ALA A 336 -25.45 27.97 -22.93
CA ALA A 336 -26.86 27.72 -23.19
C ALA A 336 -27.08 26.49 -24.08
N GLU A 337 -26.23 26.31 -25.10
CA GLU A 337 -26.28 25.16 -25.99
C GLU A 337 -25.84 23.87 -25.28
N GLN A 338 -24.87 23.98 -24.36
CA GLN A 338 -24.42 22.86 -23.52
C GLN A 338 -25.59 22.30 -22.68
N GLN A 339 -26.32 23.17 -21.99
CA GLN A 339 -27.46 22.76 -21.18
C GLN A 339 -28.61 22.20 -22.04
N GLN A 340 -28.92 22.86 -23.17
CA GLN A 340 -29.95 22.37 -24.11
C GLN A 340 -29.61 20.99 -24.66
N TYR A 341 -28.35 20.69 -24.92
CA TYR A 341 -27.92 19.37 -25.37
C TYR A 341 -28.21 18.29 -24.32
N ILE A 342 -27.86 18.55 -23.06
CA ILE A 342 -28.12 17.63 -21.95
C ILE A 342 -29.64 17.45 -21.74
N ASP A 343 -30.41 18.53 -21.77
CA ASP A 343 -31.86 18.48 -21.58
C ASP A 343 -32.55 17.70 -22.70
N ARG A 344 -32.11 17.85 -23.95
CA ARG A 344 -32.59 17.02 -25.08
C ARG A 344 -32.30 15.55 -24.86
N LYS A 345 -31.09 15.18 -24.40
CA LYS A 345 -30.78 13.77 -24.08
C LYS A 345 -31.66 13.24 -22.96
N ARG A 346 -31.89 14.01 -21.89
CA ARG A 346 -32.80 13.61 -20.80
C ARG A 346 -34.22 13.41 -21.29
N GLN A 347 -34.73 14.28 -22.17
CA GLN A 347 -36.07 14.12 -22.77
C GLN A 347 -36.16 12.87 -23.65
N GLN A 348 -35.12 12.57 -24.43
CA GLN A 348 -35.05 11.33 -25.22
C GLN A 348 -35.07 10.10 -24.30
N MET A 349 -34.30 10.11 -23.22
CA MET A 349 -34.28 9.04 -22.21
C MET A 349 -35.64 8.83 -21.55
N VAL A 350 -36.38 9.91 -21.26
CA VAL A 350 -37.73 9.81 -20.68
C VAL A 350 -38.74 9.23 -21.68
N SER A 351 -38.63 9.58 -22.96
CA SER A 351 -39.60 9.17 -23.98
C SER A 351 -39.34 7.77 -24.57
N GLN A 352 -38.09 7.34 -24.65
CA GLN A 352 -37.70 6.08 -25.29
C GLN A 352 -37.22 5.01 -24.30
N GLY A 353 -37.08 5.38 -23.02
CA GLY A 353 -36.34 4.59 -22.03
C GLY A 353 -34.84 4.82 -22.15
N ALA A 354 -34.07 4.45 -21.12
CA ALA A 354 -32.63 4.62 -21.12
C ALA A 354 -31.91 3.43 -20.47
N SER A 355 -30.78 3.06 -21.06
CA SER A 355 -29.84 2.11 -20.46
C SER A 355 -29.01 2.75 -19.34
N VAL A 356 -28.42 1.90 -18.50
CA VAL A 356 -27.51 2.34 -17.42
C VAL A 356 -26.29 3.09 -17.97
N THR A 357 -25.78 2.67 -19.13
CA THR A 357 -24.64 3.31 -19.81
C THR A 357 -25.00 4.69 -20.33
N GLU A 358 -26.18 4.87 -20.94
CA GLU A 358 -26.66 6.18 -21.38
C GLU A 358 -26.87 7.14 -20.20
N GLN A 359 -27.42 6.65 -19.09
CA GLN A 359 -27.60 7.47 -17.88
C GLN A 359 -26.27 7.89 -17.27
N ALA A 360 -25.28 7.00 -17.25
CA ALA A 360 -23.91 7.33 -16.83
C ALA A 360 -23.28 8.37 -17.76
N ASN A 361 -23.48 8.27 -19.08
CA ASN A 361 -22.96 9.25 -20.04
C ASN A 361 -23.56 10.65 -19.82
N VAL A 362 -24.89 10.74 -19.68
CA VAL A 362 -25.54 12.03 -19.39
C VAL A 362 -25.08 12.63 -18.07
N THR A 363 -24.82 11.79 -17.06
CA THR A 363 -24.25 12.24 -15.79
C THR A 363 -22.84 12.79 -15.98
N ARG A 364 -21.97 12.11 -16.76
CA ARG A 364 -20.64 12.61 -17.12
C ARG A 364 -20.70 13.95 -17.86
N LEU A 365 -21.59 14.07 -18.85
CA LEU A 365 -21.79 15.31 -19.59
C LEU A 365 -22.20 16.45 -18.66
N GLN A 366 -23.16 16.22 -17.77
CA GLN A 366 -23.58 17.23 -16.79
C GLN A 366 -22.45 17.62 -15.85
N SER A 367 -21.74 16.65 -15.25
CA SER A 367 -20.62 16.95 -14.35
C SER A 367 -19.50 17.74 -15.04
N ALA A 368 -19.20 17.42 -16.30
CA ALA A 368 -18.24 18.18 -17.09
C ALA A 368 -18.71 19.62 -17.35
N VAL A 369 -19.97 19.80 -17.73
CA VAL A 369 -20.57 21.13 -17.95
C VAL A 369 -20.60 21.94 -16.65
N ASP A 370 -20.94 21.33 -15.52
CA ASP A 370 -20.99 21.99 -14.21
C ASP A 370 -19.60 22.45 -13.77
N ASN A 371 -18.60 21.57 -13.85
CA ASN A 371 -17.20 21.89 -13.54
C ASN A 371 -16.67 23.02 -14.44
N ASN A 372 -16.98 22.94 -15.74
CA ASN A 372 -16.56 23.92 -16.73
C ASN A 372 -17.24 25.29 -16.49
N THR A 373 -18.53 25.29 -16.14
CA THR A 373 -19.28 26.50 -15.79
C THR A 373 -18.75 27.14 -14.52
N LYS A 374 -18.44 26.34 -13.49
CA LYS A 374 -17.81 26.82 -12.26
C LYS A 374 -16.47 27.49 -12.56
N MET A 375 -15.64 26.86 -13.40
CA MET A 375 -14.35 27.42 -13.79
C MET A 375 -14.48 28.75 -14.54
N LEU A 376 -15.45 28.88 -15.45
CA LEU A 376 -15.76 30.16 -16.11
C LEU A 376 -16.21 31.26 -15.13
N ARG A 377 -16.99 30.88 -14.11
CA ARG A 377 -17.53 31.79 -13.09
C ARG A 377 -16.52 32.20 -12.03
N GLU A 378 -15.52 31.38 -11.76
CA GLU A 378 -14.56 31.63 -10.67
C GLU A 378 -13.16 31.96 -11.20
N HIS A 379 -12.71 31.29 -12.26
CA HIS A 379 -11.33 31.29 -12.74
C HIS A 379 -11.24 31.35 -14.28
N PRO A 380 -11.69 32.45 -14.91
CA PRO A 380 -11.78 32.57 -16.36
C PRO A 380 -10.43 32.45 -17.09
N LEU A 381 -9.32 32.90 -16.47
CA LEU A 381 -7.98 32.76 -17.03
C LEU A 381 -7.53 31.29 -17.09
N THR A 382 -7.74 30.55 -15.99
CA THR A 382 -7.43 29.11 -15.95
C THR A 382 -8.27 28.35 -16.98
N PHE A 383 -9.55 28.69 -17.09
CA PHE A 383 -10.42 28.14 -18.13
C PHE A 383 -9.85 28.38 -19.54
N ASN A 384 -9.41 29.60 -19.84
CA ASN A 384 -8.86 29.93 -21.16
C ASN A 384 -7.58 29.12 -21.44
N ALA A 385 -6.65 29.09 -20.49
CA ALA A 385 -5.37 28.38 -20.62
C ALA A 385 -5.57 26.88 -20.90
N LEU A 386 -6.50 26.23 -20.19
CA LEU A 386 -6.81 24.81 -20.40
C LEU A 386 -7.39 24.52 -21.78
N ARG A 387 -8.04 25.50 -22.41
CA ARG A 387 -8.69 25.32 -23.72
C ARG A 387 -7.78 25.65 -24.89
N THR A 388 -7.02 26.73 -24.78
CA THR A 388 -6.19 27.25 -25.87
C THR A 388 -4.75 26.75 -25.80
N GLY A 389 -4.31 26.25 -24.63
CA GLY A 389 -2.90 26.00 -24.35
C GLY A 389 -2.07 27.27 -24.18
N ALA A 390 -2.68 28.45 -24.30
CA ALA A 390 -2.04 29.75 -24.14
C ALA A 390 -2.38 30.30 -22.75
N ASP A 391 -1.39 30.28 -21.87
CA ASP A 391 -1.49 30.81 -20.52
C ASP A 391 -0.91 32.21 -20.42
N VAL A 392 -1.43 33.03 -19.49
CA VAL A 392 -0.88 34.36 -19.21
C VAL A 392 0.40 34.25 -18.39
N ALA A 393 1.39 35.10 -18.73
CA ALA A 393 2.66 35.14 -18.02
C ALA A 393 2.47 35.56 -16.55
N PRO A 394 3.15 34.97 -15.55
CA PRO A 394 2.97 35.30 -14.14
C PRO A 394 3.12 36.79 -13.82
N LEU A 395 2.30 37.28 -12.89
CA LEU A 395 2.28 38.69 -12.51
C LEU A 395 3.53 39.07 -11.71
N ASP A 396 4.20 40.15 -12.11
CA ASP A 396 5.42 40.66 -11.49
C ASP A 396 5.14 41.94 -10.70
N VAL A 397 5.16 41.83 -9.37
CA VAL A 397 4.96 42.96 -8.45
C VAL A 397 6.26 43.58 -7.94
N SER A 398 7.42 43.05 -8.32
CA SER A 398 8.71 43.38 -7.69
C SER A 398 9.20 44.81 -7.94
N GLY A 399 8.53 45.56 -8.81
CA GLY A 399 8.81 46.96 -9.14
C GLY A 399 7.60 47.89 -9.04
N VAL A 400 6.54 47.54 -8.29
CA VAL A 400 5.32 48.37 -8.23
C VAL A 400 5.58 49.81 -7.76
N MET A 401 6.72 50.08 -7.10
CA MET A 401 7.12 51.42 -6.65
C MET A 401 7.87 52.25 -7.70
N THR A 402 8.29 51.65 -8.81
CA THR A 402 9.00 52.34 -9.88
C THR A 402 8.07 52.59 -11.07
N PRO A 403 8.24 53.69 -11.83
CA PRO A 403 7.43 53.95 -13.02
C PRO A 403 7.48 52.80 -14.03
N GLU A 404 8.67 52.21 -14.26
CA GLU A 404 8.86 51.12 -15.21
C GLU A 404 8.16 49.84 -14.75
N GLY A 405 8.21 49.53 -13.45
CA GLY A 405 7.54 48.36 -12.89
C GLY A 405 6.02 48.53 -12.84
N GLN A 406 5.52 49.75 -12.60
CA GLN A 406 4.10 50.08 -12.69
C GLN A 406 3.56 49.91 -14.11
N GLN A 407 4.30 50.39 -15.11
CA GLN A 407 3.90 50.22 -16.50
C GLN A 407 3.83 48.74 -16.88
N LYS A 408 4.88 47.96 -16.56
CA LYS A 408 4.91 46.52 -16.83
C LYS A 408 3.78 45.77 -16.14
N LEU A 409 3.52 46.09 -14.87
CA LEU A 409 2.40 45.51 -14.13
C LEU A 409 1.07 45.87 -14.78
N GLY A 410 0.88 47.12 -15.18
CA GLY A 410 -0.32 47.57 -15.90
C GLY A 410 -0.53 46.82 -17.21
N GLU A 411 0.52 46.64 -18.02
CA GLU A 411 0.47 45.86 -19.27
C GLU A 411 0.06 44.40 -19.01
N GLN A 412 0.62 43.76 -17.98
CA GLN A 412 0.25 42.39 -17.59
C GLN A 412 -1.21 42.28 -17.11
N ILE A 413 -1.73 43.30 -16.41
CA ILE A 413 -3.12 43.35 -15.95
C ILE A 413 -4.07 43.60 -17.13
N ALA A 414 -3.70 44.50 -18.05
CA ALA A 414 -4.49 44.81 -19.23
C ALA A 414 -4.64 43.57 -20.13
N GLU A 415 -3.56 42.84 -20.39
CA GLU A 415 -3.59 41.57 -21.13
C GLU A 415 -4.57 40.57 -20.51
N ARG A 416 -4.59 40.46 -19.18
CA ARG A 416 -5.53 39.57 -18.47
C ARG A 416 -6.97 40.01 -18.65
N PHE A 417 -7.27 41.31 -18.57
CA PHE A 417 -8.60 41.82 -18.85
C PHE A 417 -9.01 41.55 -20.30
N ASP A 418 -8.11 41.69 -21.27
CA ASP A 418 -8.39 41.37 -22.67
C ASP A 418 -8.74 39.89 -22.84
N VAL A 419 -7.99 38.98 -22.21
CA VAL A 419 -8.31 37.54 -22.20
C VAL A 419 -9.68 37.29 -21.56
N VAL A 420 -9.93 37.83 -20.36
CA VAL A 420 -11.21 37.64 -19.65
C VAL A 420 -12.38 38.19 -20.47
N ASN A 421 -12.23 39.36 -21.08
CA ASN A 421 -13.26 39.97 -21.92
C ASN A 421 -13.49 39.17 -23.20
N ALA A 422 -12.45 38.59 -23.80
CA ALA A 422 -12.58 37.68 -24.94
C ALA A 422 -13.34 36.40 -24.56
N VAL A 423 -13.03 35.79 -23.41
CA VAL A 423 -13.76 34.62 -22.87
C VAL A 423 -15.23 35.00 -22.62
N ARG A 424 -15.48 36.15 -21.99
CA ARG A 424 -16.82 36.64 -21.69
C ARG A 424 -17.63 36.95 -22.95
N LYS A 425 -16.99 37.44 -24.01
CA LYS A 425 -17.62 37.62 -25.33
C LYS A 425 -18.01 36.28 -25.97
N ALA A 426 -17.19 35.25 -25.79
CA ALA A 426 -17.45 33.92 -26.35
C ALA A 426 -18.51 33.12 -25.58
N TYR A 427 -18.52 33.20 -24.24
CA TYR A 427 -19.36 32.34 -23.38
C TYR A 427 -20.49 33.08 -22.65
N GLY A 428 -20.55 34.40 -22.74
CA GLY A 428 -21.64 35.22 -22.21
C GLY A 428 -21.34 35.88 -20.85
N PRO A 429 -22.32 36.61 -20.29
CA PRO A 429 -22.12 37.49 -19.14
C PRO A 429 -21.85 36.76 -17.81
N GLU A 430 -22.12 35.46 -17.75
CA GLU A 430 -21.88 34.56 -16.60
C GLU A 430 -20.39 34.40 -16.27
N VAL A 431 -19.50 34.63 -17.25
CA VAL A 431 -18.05 34.60 -17.03
C VAL A 431 -17.67 35.72 -16.07
N ALA A 432 -16.93 35.38 -15.02
CA ALA A 432 -16.44 36.38 -14.08
C ALA A 432 -15.51 37.38 -14.77
N ARG A 433 -15.53 38.61 -14.27
CA ARG A 433 -14.61 39.68 -14.70
C ARG A 433 -13.29 39.68 -13.92
N ASN A 434 -13.03 38.63 -13.14
CA ASN A 434 -11.84 38.53 -12.29
C ASN A 434 -10.59 38.25 -13.14
N PRO A 435 -9.59 39.15 -13.19
CA PRO A 435 -8.39 38.98 -13.99
C PRO A 435 -7.28 38.22 -13.24
N TRP A 436 -7.56 37.59 -12.10
CA TRP A 436 -6.54 36.95 -11.27
C TRP A 436 -6.58 35.43 -11.37
N LYS A 437 -5.40 34.81 -11.41
CA LYS A 437 -5.27 33.40 -11.03
C LYS A 437 -5.41 33.25 -9.50
N PRO A 438 -5.80 32.07 -8.98
CA PRO A 438 -5.95 31.84 -7.55
C PRO A 438 -4.70 32.19 -6.72
N GLU A 439 -3.52 31.81 -7.23
CA GLU A 439 -2.24 32.04 -6.55
C GLU A 439 -1.88 33.53 -6.54
N GLU A 440 -2.12 34.21 -7.67
CA GLU A 440 -1.89 35.65 -7.84
C GLU A 440 -2.84 36.45 -6.94
N GLN A 441 -4.12 36.06 -6.86
CA GLN A 441 -5.11 36.69 -5.97
C GLN A 441 -4.65 36.59 -4.51
N THR A 442 -4.15 35.43 -4.09
CA THR A 442 -3.64 35.23 -2.73
C THR A 442 -2.44 36.13 -2.45
N MET A 443 -1.49 36.18 -3.38
CA MET A 443 -0.31 37.04 -3.30
C MET A 443 -0.70 38.53 -3.22
N LEU A 444 -1.57 38.99 -4.11
CA LEU A 444 -2.02 40.38 -4.17
C LEU A 444 -2.83 40.77 -2.93
N SER A 445 -3.65 39.87 -2.38
CA SER A 445 -4.40 40.11 -1.13
C SER A 445 -3.46 40.25 0.07
N ALA A 446 -2.42 39.41 0.14
CA ALA A 446 -1.40 39.52 1.17
C ALA A 446 -0.60 40.83 1.05
N LEU A 447 -0.20 41.19 -0.17
CA LEU A 447 0.47 42.47 -0.45
C LEU A 447 -0.41 43.65 -0.03
N MET A 448 -1.68 43.66 -0.43
CA MET A 448 -2.64 44.70 -0.04
C MET A 448 -2.82 44.82 1.47
N THR A 449 -2.69 43.73 2.22
CA THR A 449 -2.82 43.74 3.69
C THR A 449 -1.56 44.30 4.37
N GLN A 450 -0.37 43.98 3.86
CA GLN A 450 0.91 44.35 4.47
C GLN A 450 1.44 45.71 4.01
N ALA A 451 1.05 46.15 2.81
CA ALA A 451 1.51 47.37 2.19
C ALA A 451 1.11 48.64 2.94
N ASP A 452 1.95 49.67 2.85
CA ASP A 452 1.59 51.03 3.23
C ASP A 452 0.58 51.65 2.24
N ASP A 453 -0.05 52.75 2.63
CA ASP A 453 -1.12 53.38 1.87
C ASP A 453 -0.67 53.87 0.49
N GLY A 454 0.57 54.32 0.35
CA GLY A 454 1.15 54.71 -0.94
C GLY A 454 1.22 53.50 -1.87
N THR A 455 1.74 52.38 -1.37
CA THR A 455 1.84 51.14 -2.14
C THR A 455 0.46 50.59 -2.54
N LYS A 456 -0.52 50.62 -1.63
CA LYS A 456 -1.90 50.23 -1.93
C LYS A 456 -2.49 51.07 -3.07
N LEU A 457 -2.33 52.40 -3.04
CA LEU A 457 -2.86 53.28 -4.07
C LEU A 457 -2.19 53.07 -5.43
N GLN A 458 -0.88 52.79 -5.46
CA GLN A 458 -0.17 52.50 -6.70
C GLN A 458 -0.67 51.21 -7.35
N LEU A 459 -0.85 50.14 -6.55
CA LEU A 459 -1.43 48.89 -7.05
C LEU A 459 -2.88 49.09 -7.54
N LEU A 460 -3.72 49.77 -6.75
CA LEU A 460 -5.10 50.11 -7.14
C LEU A 460 -5.14 50.99 -8.39
N GLY A 461 -4.17 51.90 -8.54
CA GLY A 461 -3.99 52.76 -9.71
C GLY A 461 -3.61 51.96 -10.96
N ALA A 462 -2.68 51.01 -10.85
CA ALA A 462 -2.31 50.12 -11.95
C ALA A 462 -3.48 49.24 -12.40
N ILE A 463 -4.29 48.75 -11.46
CA ILE A 463 -5.53 48.02 -11.79
C ILE A 463 -6.53 48.97 -12.48
N ALA A 464 -6.66 50.20 -12.00
CA ALA A 464 -7.59 51.20 -12.55
C ALA A 464 -7.24 51.61 -13.98
N SER A 465 -5.96 51.87 -14.28
CA SER A 465 -5.51 52.23 -15.62
C SER A 465 -5.64 51.11 -16.64
N SER A 466 -5.69 49.86 -16.16
CA SER A 466 -5.72 48.66 -17.00
C SER A 466 -7.12 48.10 -17.20
N ALA A 467 -8.07 48.45 -16.32
CA ALA A 467 -9.45 47.98 -16.40
C ALA A 467 -10.23 48.73 -17.50
N SER A 468 -10.90 47.97 -18.39
CA SER A 468 -11.67 48.55 -19.50
C SER A 468 -12.98 49.24 -19.05
N SER A 469 -13.47 48.93 -17.85
CA SER A 469 -14.68 49.52 -17.29
C SER A 469 -14.66 49.53 -15.76
N GLY A 470 -15.50 50.36 -15.15
CA GLY A 470 -15.65 50.37 -13.68
C GLY A 470 -16.14 49.02 -13.12
N ALA A 471 -16.86 48.22 -13.92
CA ALA A 471 -17.27 46.87 -13.52
C ALA A 471 -16.09 45.89 -13.51
N ASP A 472 -15.16 46.01 -14.46
CA ASP A 472 -13.93 45.20 -14.50
C ASP A 472 -13.02 45.57 -13.34
N TYR A 473 -12.88 46.88 -13.08
CA TYR A 473 -12.14 47.38 -11.93
C TYR A 473 -12.71 46.86 -10.60
N ALA A 474 -14.01 47.03 -10.38
CA ALA A 474 -14.67 46.58 -9.16
C ALA A 474 -14.55 45.06 -8.95
N ALA A 475 -14.66 44.28 -10.03
CA ALA A 475 -14.50 42.83 -9.98
C ALA A 475 -13.07 42.40 -9.63
N ALA A 476 -12.07 43.16 -10.07
CA ALA A 476 -10.67 42.88 -9.78
C ALA A 476 -10.29 43.23 -8.34
N ILE A 477 -10.76 44.34 -7.78
CA ILE A 477 -10.37 44.75 -6.42
C ILE A 477 -11.17 44.05 -5.31
N LYS A 478 -12.42 43.65 -5.57
CA LYS A 478 -13.29 42.98 -4.59
C LYS A 478 -12.63 41.75 -3.93
N PRO A 479 -12.04 40.79 -4.67
CA PRO A 479 -11.39 39.64 -4.06
C PRO A 479 -10.11 39.98 -3.29
N LEU A 480 -9.46 41.12 -3.58
CA LEU A 480 -8.18 41.50 -2.97
C LEU A 480 -8.33 42.21 -1.63
N ALA A 481 -9.49 42.84 -1.41
CA ALA A 481 -9.74 43.71 -0.26
C ALA A 481 -11.11 43.44 0.39
N ALA A 482 -11.64 42.21 0.30
CA ALA A 482 -12.97 41.85 0.77
C ALA A 482 -13.22 42.23 2.25
N ASP A 483 -12.20 42.08 3.10
CA ASP A 483 -12.26 42.42 4.53
C ASP A 483 -11.87 43.88 4.83
N GLN A 484 -11.60 44.68 3.80
CA GLN A 484 -11.15 46.06 3.90
C GLN A 484 -12.09 47.00 3.11
N PRO A 485 -13.31 47.27 3.60
CA PRO A 485 -14.31 48.04 2.86
C PRO A 485 -13.84 49.47 2.52
N ILE A 486 -13.08 50.13 3.41
CA ILE A 486 -12.53 51.45 3.11
C ILE A 486 -11.47 51.40 2.00
N THR A 487 -10.65 50.34 1.95
CA THR A 487 -9.67 50.15 0.87
C THR A 487 -10.36 49.97 -0.48
N ILE A 488 -11.49 49.24 -0.53
CA ILE A 488 -12.32 49.13 -1.73
C ILE A 488 -12.85 50.51 -2.13
N LEU A 489 -13.39 51.29 -1.19
CA LEU A 489 -13.91 52.63 -1.45
C LEU A 489 -12.82 53.61 -1.93
N ALA A 490 -11.62 53.54 -1.35
CA ALA A 490 -10.46 54.31 -1.79
C ALA A 490 -10.06 53.94 -3.22
N GLY A 491 -10.06 52.65 -3.56
CA GLY A 491 -9.84 52.19 -4.93
C GLY A 491 -10.90 52.71 -5.91
N MET A 492 -12.18 52.63 -5.55
CA MET A 492 -13.26 53.19 -6.37
C MET A 492 -13.13 54.70 -6.56
N ALA A 493 -12.73 55.42 -5.51
CA ALA A 493 -12.44 56.86 -5.59
C ALA A 493 -11.23 57.13 -6.51
N GLN A 494 -10.20 56.28 -6.45
CA GLN A 494 -8.99 56.39 -7.29
C GLN A 494 -9.34 56.19 -8.76
N PHE A 495 -10.11 55.14 -9.07
CA PHE A 495 -10.58 54.87 -10.43
C PHE A 495 -11.39 56.03 -11.03
N ARG A 496 -12.16 56.73 -10.20
CA ARG A 496 -12.95 57.90 -10.60
C ARG A 496 -12.17 59.22 -10.56
N GLY A 497 -10.94 59.23 -10.05
CA GLY A 497 -10.14 60.43 -9.88
C GLY A 497 -10.76 61.47 -8.93
N LEU A 498 -11.45 61.01 -7.88
CA LEU A 498 -12.20 61.90 -6.99
C LEU A 498 -11.29 62.82 -6.18
N LYS A 499 -11.68 64.10 -6.13
CA LYS A 499 -11.06 65.14 -5.29
C LYS A 499 -12.14 65.87 -4.51
N GLY A 500 -11.80 66.36 -3.32
CA GLY A 500 -12.62 67.31 -2.58
C GLY A 500 -12.64 68.67 -3.27
N ASP A 501 -13.61 69.52 -2.90
CA ASP A 501 -13.75 70.87 -3.47
C ASP A 501 -12.52 71.76 -3.20
N ASP A 502 -11.77 71.47 -2.13
CA ASP A 502 -10.51 72.11 -1.77
C ASP A 502 -9.27 71.47 -2.44
N GLY A 503 -9.48 70.51 -3.34
CA GLY A 503 -8.42 69.76 -4.02
C GLY A 503 -7.88 68.55 -3.24
N THR A 504 -8.46 68.23 -2.07
CA THR A 504 -8.05 67.08 -1.26
C THR A 504 -8.17 65.76 -2.03
N ASP A 505 -7.13 64.93 -1.98
CA ASP A 505 -7.09 63.60 -2.59
C ASP A 505 -7.97 62.63 -1.77
N VAL A 506 -9.19 62.36 -2.26
CA VAL A 506 -10.19 61.51 -1.58
C VAL A 506 -9.65 60.09 -1.34
N PRO A 507 -9.06 59.39 -2.33
CA PRO A 507 -8.46 58.06 -2.13
C PRO A 507 -7.45 58.01 -0.99
N LYS A 508 -6.48 58.93 -0.98
CA LYS A 508 -5.45 58.99 0.06
C LYS A 508 -6.03 59.29 1.43
N THR A 509 -7.00 60.19 1.49
CA THR A 509 -7.67 60.60 2.73
C THR A 509 -8.49 59.45 3.32
N LEU A 510 -9.18 58.67 2.49
CA LEU A 510 -9.91 57.47 2.92
C LEU A 510 -8.99 56.44 3.59
N LEU A 511 -7.82 56.15 3.02
CA LEU A 511 -6.88 55.18 3.61
C LEU A 511 -6.28 55.71 4.93
N ALA A 512 -5.86 56.97 4.95
CA ALA A 512 -5.34 57.61 6.15
C ALA A 512 -6.35 57.57 7.30
N GLY A 513 -7.64 57.81 7.00
CA GLY A 513 -8.73 57.74 7.97
C GLY A 513 -8.98 56.34 8.50
N ALA A 514 -8.94 55.33 7.63
CA ALA A 514 -9.10 53.93 8.05
C ALA A 514 -8.00 53.53 9.02
N ARG A 515 -6.76 54.00 8.79
CA ARG A 515 -5.66 53.79 9.71
C ARG A 515 -5.95 54.42 11.07
N VAL A 516 -6.31 55.71 11.11
CA VAL A 516 -6.66 56.42 12.36
C VAL A 516 -7.77 55.70 13.16
N LEU A 517 -8.80 55.24 12.46
CA LEU A 517 -9.91 54.51 13.08
C LEU A 517 -9.50 53.12 13.61
N THR A 518 -8.56 52.46 12.94
CA THR A 518 -8.09 51.11 13.30
C THR A 518 -7.08 51.15 14.44
N ASP A 519 -6.07 52.02 14.34
CA ASP A 519 -5.00 52.14 15.34
C ASP A 519 -5.39 52.97 16.56
N LYS A 520 -6.52 53.69 16.49
CA LYS A 520 -7.02 54.60 17.54
C LYS A 520 -5.98 55.66 17.92
N SER A 521 -5.14 56.05 16.97
CA SER A 521 -4.06 57.03 17.16
C SER A 521 -4.55 58.40 17.60
N THR A 522 -5.80 58.75 17.28
CA THR A 522 -6.46 59.99 17.69
C THR A 522 -7.81 59.67 18.35
N PRO A 523 -8.15 60.29 19.51
CA PRO A 523 -9.50 60.20 20.07
C PRO A 523 -10.55 60.65 19.04
N MET A 524 -11.61 59.88 18.88
CA MET A 524 -12.70 60.17 17.94
C MET A 524 -14.05 60.23 18.68
N PRO A 525 -15.02 61.02 18.17
CA PRO A 525 -16.38 61.01 18.68
C PRO A 525 -17.01 59.61 18.66
N LYS A 526 -18.07 59.43 19.46
CA LYS A 526 -18.80 58.15 19.51
C LYS A 526 -19.50 57.91 18.17
N ASP A 527 -19.60 56.64 17.76
CA ASP A 527 -20.24 56.24 16.50
C ASP A 527 -21.69 56.76 16.37
N ALA A 528 -22.44 56.82 17.48
CA ALA A 528 -23.79 57.38 17.49
C ALA A 528 -23.85 58.84 17.01
N MET A 529 -22.83 59.65 17.32
CA MET A 529 -22.77 61.05 16.87
C MET A 529 -22.47 61.14 15.38
N PHE A 530 -21.57 60.27 14.88
CA PHE A 530 -21.31 60.15 13.45
C PHE A 530 -22.58 59.73 12.69
N ARG A 531 -23.31 58.71 13.18
CA ARG A 531 -24.58 58.26 12.60
C ARG A 531 -25.60 59.39 12.55
N GLU A 532 -25.82 60.08 13.67
CA GLU A 532 -26.79 61.18 13.74
C GLU A 532 -26.44 62.32 12.78
N ALA A 533 -25.18 62.76 12.76
CA ALA A 533 -24.73 63.82 11.86
C ALA A 533 -24.86 63.42 10.38
N PHE A 534 -24.45 62.19 10.04
CA PHE A 534 -24.59 61.65 8.69
C PHE A 534 -26.06 61.56 8.27
N ASP A 535 -26.91 60.99 9.11
CA ASP A 535 -28.35 60.80 8.85
C ASP A 535 -29.05 62.15 8.68
N LYS A 536 -28.72 63.15 9.51
CA LYS A 536 -29.20 64.52 9.37
C LYS A 536 -28.74 65.13 8.05
N ALA A 537 -27.49 64.93 7.66
CA ALA A 537 -26.93 65.50 6.44
C ALA A 537 -27.54 64.90 5.17
N VAL A 538 -27.60 63.57 5.05
CA VAL A 538 -28.07 62.89 3.82
C VAL A 538 -29.59 62.68 3.76
N GLY A 539 -30.28 62.62 4.90
CA GLY A 539 -31.71 62.38 4.97
C GLY A 539 -32.16 61.12 4.21
N ASN A 540 -33.17 61.28 3.35
CA ASN A 540 -33.70 60.22 2.47
C ASN A 540 -33.01 60.16 1.09
N ALA A 541 -32.05 61.05 0.82
CA ALA A 541 -31.30 61.05 -0.44
C ALA A 541 -30.53 59.73 -0.66
N LEU A 542 -30.14 59.09 0.45
CA LEU A 542 -29.67 57.71 0.50
C LEU A 542 -30.63 56.90 1.37
N VAL A 543 -31.32 55.93 0.79
CA VAL A 543 -32.36 55.16 1.49
C VAL A 543 -31.76 54.41 2.70
N PRO A 544 -32.36 54.50 3.90
CA PRO A 544 -31.96 53.74 5.09
C PRO A 544 -31.87 52.23 4.83
N GLY A 545 -30.90 51.56 5.46
CA GLY A 545 -30.74 50.09 5.37
C GLY A 545 -30.15 49.57 4.05
N THR A 546 -29.75 50.45 3.12
CA THR A 546 -29.11 50.05 1.86
C THR A 546 -27.59 49.91 2.00
N PRO A 547 -26.95 48.97 1.26
CA PRO A 547 -25.50 48.86 1.21
C PRO A 547 -24.80 50.16 0.78
N GLN A 548 -25.44 50.93 -0.10
CA GLN A 548 -24.92 52.21 -0.60
C GLN A 548 -24.85 53.26 0.52
N ARG A 549 -25.88 53.35 1.37
CA ARG A 549 -25.87 54.25 2.53
C ARG A 549 -24.78 53.86 3.52
N GLU A 550 -24.62 52.58 3.79
CA GLU A 550 -23.59 52.09 4.71
C GLU A 550 -22.18 52.34 4.16
N GLN A 551 -21.94 52.13 2.87
CA GLN A 551 -20.67 52.48 2.21
C GLN A 551 -20.35 53.97 2.30
N ALA A 552 -21.35 54.84 2.06
CA ALA A 552 -21.20 56.28 2.20
C ALA A 552 -20.93 56.69 3.66
N TYR A 553 -21.58 56.05 4.63
CA TYR A 553 -21.33 56.27 6.05
C TYR A 553 -19.90 55.90 6.46
N LEU A 554 -19.42 54.73 6.01
CA LEU A 554 -18.04 54.28 6.23
C LEU A 554 -17.02 55.25 5.61
N ALA A 555 -17.27 55.70 4.37
CA ALA A 555 -16.45 56.70 3.72
C ALA A 555 -16.42 58.02 4.52
N TYR A 556 -17.59 58.53 4.91
CA TYR A 556 -17.75 59.75 5.71
C TYR A 556 -16.93 59.68 7.01
N LYS A 557 -17.10 58.61 7.78
CA LYS A 557 -16.41 58.43 9.06
C LYS A 557 -14.89 58.38 8.88
N SER A 558 -14.43 57.70 7.84
CA SER A 558 -13.00 57.62 7.51
C SER A 558 -12.44 58.99 7.10
N LEU A 559 -13.11 59.68 6.19
CA LEU A 559 -12.71 61.01 5.72
C LEU A 559 -12.62 62.02 6.86
N TYR A 560 -13.63 62.02 7.75
CA TYR A 560 -13.60 62.87 8.95
C TYR A 560 -12.38 62.59 9.82
N ALA A 561 -12.13 61.31 10.15
CA ALA A 561 -11.00 60.91 11.00
C ALA A 561 -9.65 61.34 10.42
N ALA A 562 -9.48 61.19 9.09
CA ALA A 562 -8.27 61.59 8.39
C ALA A 562 -8.01 63.10 8.43
N MET A 563 -9.07 63.89 8.25
CA MET A 563 -8.98 65.35 8.12
C MET A 563 -8.93 66.07 9.47
N SER A 564 -9.36 65.43 10.56
CA SER A 564 -9.40 66.03 11.91
C SER A 564 -8.02 66.55 12.35
N GLY A 565 -6.99 65.70 12.27
CA GLY A 565 -5.63 66.04 12.68
C GLY A 565 -5.02 67.21 11.89
N PRO A 566 -4.95 67.14 10.54
CA PRO A 566 -4.43 68.23 9.71
C PRO A 566 -5.14 69.57 9.90
N LYS A 567 -6.43 69.55 10.25
CA LYS A 567 -7.22 70.76 10.54
C LYS A 567 -7.11 71.24 11.98
N GLY A 568 -6.29 70.57 12.81
CA GLY A 568 -6.12 70.93 14.22
C GLY A 568 -7.32 70.62 15.10
N ILE A 569 -8.29 69.86 14.60
CA ILE A 569 -9.49 69.46 15.34
C ILE A 569 -9.09 68.35 16.31
N LYS A 570 -9.29 68.62 17.60
CA LYS A 570 -9.00 67.69 18.68
C LYS A 570 -10.28 67.34 19.43
N HIS A 571 -10.39 66.07 19.79
CA HIS A 571 -11.53 65.50 20.47
C HIS A 571 -11.12 65.10 21.89
N ASP A 572 -10.60 66.08 22.64
CA ASP A 572 -10.13 65.90 24.00
C ASP A 572 -11.30 66.08 25.00
N GLY A 573 -11.34 65.25 26.06
CA GLY A 573 -12.32 65.36 27.15
C GLY A 573 -13.27 64.16 27.30
N PRO A 574 -14.14 64.15 28.33
CA PRO A 574 -14.99 63.01 28.67
C PRO A 574 -16.17 62.79 27.71
N SER A 575 -16.46 63.74 26.81
CA SER A 575 -17.48 63.65 25.77
C SER A 575 -17.04 64.46 24.55
N PRO A 576 -16.18 63.90 23.68
CA PRO A 576 -15.71 64.59 22.49
C PRO A 576 -16.86 64.91 21.54
N GLU A 577 -17.02 66.20 21.23
CA GLU A 577 -18.02 66.68 20.27
C GLU A 577 -17.53 66.54 18.83
N LEU A 578 -18.48 66.46 17.90
CA LEU A 578 -18.24 66.35 16.47
C LEU A 578 -18.20 67.75 15.85
N ASP A 579 -17.17 68.04 15.07
CA ASP A 579 -17.04 69.32 14.36
C ASP A 579 -18.01 69.34 13.16
N SER A 580 -18.94 70.29 13.15
CA SER A 580 -20.02 70.34 12.15
C SER A 580 -19.51 70.60 10.75
N ASP A 581 -18.54 71.50 10.61
CA ASP A 581 -18.02 71.95 9.31
C ASP A 581 -17.18 70.84 8.67
N LEU A 582 -16.37 70.16 9.47
CA LEU A 582 -15.64 68.98 9.04
C LEU A 582 -16.57 67.83 8.68
N ALA A 583 -17.65 67.63 9.45
CA ALA A 583 -18.63 66.60 9.18
C ALA A 583 -19.36 66.85 7.86
N GLU A 584 -19.78 68.08 7.59
CA GLU A 584 -20.39 68.45 6.33
C GLU A 584 -19.43 68.24 5.15
N GLN A 585 -18.17 68.68 5.29
CA GLN A 585 -17.16 68.45 4.25
C GLN A 585 -16.94 66.95 3.99
N ALA A 586 -16.85 66.14 5.04
CA ALA A 586 -16.67 64.70 4.92
C ALA A 586 -17.88 64.02 4.26
N VAL A 587 -19.12 64.46 4.55
CA VAL A 587 -20.33 63.97 3.87
C VAL A 587 -20.31 64.32 2.39
N ASN A 588 -19.94 65.55 2.05
CA ASN A 588 -19.85 65.99 0.66
C ASN A 588 -18.82 65.17 -0.13
N MET A 589 -17.64 64.93 0.44
CA MET A 589 -16.62 64.05 -0.15
C MET A 589 -17.06 62.59 -0.24
N ALA A 590 -17.83 62.09 0.73
CA ALA A 590 -18.32 60.71 0.76
C ALA A 590 -19.46 60.43 -0.24
N THR A 591 -20.23 61.45 -0.63
CA THR A 591 -21.46 61.29 -1.41
C THR A 591 -21.45 61.99 -2.77
N GLY A 592 -20.58 62.98 -2.99
CA GLY A 592 -20.65 63.89 -4.15
C GLY A 592 -21.39 65.20 -3.83
N GLY A 593 -21.86 65.36 -2.60
CA GLY A 593 -22.57 66.52 -2.11
C GLY A 593 -24.07 66.29 -2.03
N VAL A 594 -24.72 66.90 -1.04
CA VAL A 594 -26.17 66.87 -0.87
C VAL A 594 -26.75 68.19 -1.36
N GLY A 595 -27.63 68.12 -2.36
CA GLY A 595 -28.45 69.24 -2.82
C GLY A 595 -29.91 69.07 -2.40
N GLU A 596 -30.76 69.97 -2.87
CA GLU A 596 -32.21 69.94 -2.64
C GLU A 596 -32.96 70.17 -3.95
N HIS A 597 -34.02 69.37 -4.19
CA HIS A 597 -34.93 69.55 -5.32
C HIS A 597 -36.33 69.05 -4.96
N GLY A 598 -37.38 69.77 -5.35
CA GLY A 598 -38.76 69.40 -5.01
C GLY A 598 -39.01 69.32 -3.49
N GLY A 599 -38.30 70.10 -2.68
CA GLY A 599 -38.38 70.09 -1.21
C GLY A 599 -37.75 68.87 -0.53
N GLU A 600 -37.03 68.02 -1.27
CA GLU A 600 -36.37 66.82 -0.76
C GLU A 600 -34.86 66.84 -1.05
N LYS A 601 -34.09 66.15 -0.19
CA LYS A 601 -32.63 66.03 -0.36
C LYS A 601 -32.28 65.08 -1.49
N VAL A 602 -31.28 65.44 -2.28
CA VAL A 602 -30.78 64.62 -3.40
C VAL A 602 -29.25 64.58 -3.40
N ILE A 603 -28.67 63.40 -3.63
CA ILE A 603 -27.22 63.27 -3.80
C ILE A 603 -26.84 63.75 -5.19
N LYS A 604 -25.92 64.70 -5.27
CA LYS A 604 -25.40 65.25 -6.52
C LYS A 604 -24.33 64.34 -7.12
N PRO A 605 -24.12 64.37 -8.45
CA PRO A 605 -22.95 63.75 -9.04
C PRO A 605 -21.68 64.46 -8.58
N TYR A 606 -20.59 63.70 -8.44
CA TYR A 606 -19.30 64.24 -8.03
C TYR A 606 -18.83 65.37 -8.96
N GLY A 607 -18.36 66.46 -8.34
CA GLY A 607 -17.79 67.62 -9.04
C GLY A 607 -18.81 68.64 -9.57
N LEU A 608 -20.11 68.44 -9.34
CA LEU A 608 -21.15 69.41 -9.71
C LEU A 608 -21.51 70.32 -8.52
N SER A 609 -21.43 71.64 -8.74
CA SER A 609 -21.97 72.62 -7.80
C SER A 609 -23.50 72.64 -7.83
N ASP A 610 -24.14 73.12 -6.76
CA ASP A 610 -25.62 73.19 -6.66
C ASP A 610 -26.24 73.97 -7.82
N LYS A 611 -25.58 75.07 -8.21
CA LYS A 611 -26.02 75.92 -9.31
C LYS A 611 -25.96 75.19 -10.66
N VAL A 612 -24.90 74.41 -10.90
CA VAL A 612 -24.76 73.65 -12.15
C VAL A 612 -25.73 72.48 -12.17
N PHE A 613 -25.86 71.75 -11.06
CA PHE A 613 -26.81 70.66 -10.91
C PHE A 613 -28.24 71.13 -11.18
N SER A 614 -28.71 72.17 -10.48
CA SER A 614 -30.06 72.71 -10.63
C SER A 614 -30.32 73.14 -12.09
N LYS A 615 -29.37 73.85 -12.70
CA LYS A 615 -29.49 74.28 -14.10
C LYS A 615 -29.64 73.11 -15.08
N ILE A 616 -28.88 72.01 -14.89
CA ILE A 616 -28.98 70.85 -15.78
C ILE A 616 -30.31 70.12 -15.55
N VAL A 617 -30.74 69.99 -14.28
CA VAL A 617 -32.05 69.44 -13.95
C VAL A 617 -33.15 70.23 -14.64
N ASP A 618 -33.17 71.56 -14.53
CA ASP A 618 -34.19 72.41 -15.17
C ASP A 618 -34.26 72.20 -16.70
N ILE A 619 -33.09 72.10 -17.37
CA ILE A 619 -33.01 71.83 -18.81
C ILE A 619 -33.59 70.45 -19.15
N GLU A 620 -33.23 69.42 -18.38
CA GLU A 620 -33.72 68.06 -18.59
C GLU A 620 -35.23 67.94 -18.32
N LEU A 621 -35.74 68.65 -17.31
CA LEU A 621 -37.16 68.74 -17.01
C LEU A 621 -37.93 69.44 -18.13
N GLN A 622 -37.40 70.53 -18.70
CA GLN A 622 -38.00 71.20 -19.84
C GLN A 622 -38.10 70.26 -21.05
N GLY A 623 -37.01 69.56 -21.37
CA GLY A 623 -37.01 68.55 -22.44
C GLY A 623 -37.90 67.34 -22.13
N LEU A 624 -38.12 66.99 -20.86
CA LEU A 624 -39.08 65.97 -20.41
C LEU A 624 -40.52 66.43 -20.64
N ALA A 625 -40.84 67.66 -20.24
CA ALA A 625 -42.16 68.25 -20.40
C ALA A 625 -42.55 68.29 -21.89
N GLU A 626 -41.64 68.77 -22.76
CA GLU A 626 -41.88 68.86 -24.20
C GLU A 626 -42.16 67.48 -24.84
N ARG A 627 -41.38 66.45 -24.50
CA ARG A 627 -41.53 65.11 -25.11
C ARG A 627 -42.72 64.31 -24.58
N SER A 628 -43.01 64.45 -23.28
CA SER A 628 -44.08 63.69 -22.61
C SER A 628 -45.42 64.41 -22.58
N GLN A 629 -45.44 65.69 -22.98
CA GLN A 629 -46.59 66.61 -22.86
C GLN A 629 -47.06 66.77 -21.42
N PHE A 630 -46.19 66.51 -20.45
CA PHE A 630 -46.45 66.66 -19.03
C PHE A 630 -46.18 68.11 -18.59
N PRO A 631 -47.00 68.73 -17.71
CA PRO A 631 -46.78 70.11 -17.29
C PRO A 631 -45.43 70.29 -16.57
N ILE A 632 -44.60 71.22 -17.04
CA ILE A 632 -43.27 71.49 -16.48
C ILE A 632 -43.34 71.85 -14.99
N SER A 633 -44.31 72.67 -14.59
CA SER A 633 -44.49 73.07 -13.19
C SER A 633 -44.75 71.89 -12.25
N GLN A 634 -45.39 70.83 -12.74
CA GLN A 634 -45.59 69.61 -11.94
C GLN A 634 -44.31 68.78 -11.85
N LEU A 635 -43.46 68.81 -12.87
CA LEU A 635 -42.18 68.09 -12.86
C LEU A 635 -41.15 68.77 -11.95
N GLU A 636 -41.14 70.11 -11.90
CA GLU A 636 -40.26 70.91 -11.01
C GLU A 636 -40.55 70.69 -9.52
N ASP A 637 -41.81 70.40 -9.17
CA ASP A 637 -42.24 70.10 -7.80
C ASP A 637 -41.95 68.63 -7.39
N MET A 638 -41.57 67.76 -8.33
CA MET A 638 -41.36 66.33 -8.04
C MET A 638 -39.96 66.08 -7.46
N PRO A 639 -39.85 65.39 -6.31
CA PRO A 639 -38.56 64.95 -5.78
C PRO A 639 -37.79 64.05 -6.75
N LEU A 640 -36.45 64.11 -6.66
CA LEU A 640 -35.54 63.24 -7.38
C LEU A 640 -35.09 62.07 -6.51
N SER A 641 -35.22 60.85 -7.02
CA SER A 641 -34.66 59.64 -6.40
C SER A 641 -33.56 59.05 -7.29
N PRO A 642 -32.37 58.71 -6.75
CA PRO A 642 -31.29 58.16 -7.57
C PRO A 642 -31.69 56.82 -8.24
N VAL A 643 -31.29 56.64 -9.50
CA VAL A 643 -31.43 55.36 -10.20
C VAL A 643 -30.32 54.41 -9.74
N PRO A 644 -30.64 53.24 -9.17
CA PRO A 644 -29.63 52.30 -8.70
C PRO A 644 -28.62 51.94 -9.80
N GLY A 645 -27.33 52.12 -9.50
CA GLY A 645 -26.24 51.76 -10.42
C GLY A 645 -26.01 52.73 -11.58
N ARG A 646 -26.71 53.87 -11.66
CA ARG A 646 -26.50 54.91 -12.69
C ARG A 646 -26.28 56.28 -12.04
N GLU A 647 -25.01 56.63 -11.86
CA GLU A 647 -24.63 57.96 -11.34
C GLU A 647 -25.19 59.08 -12.23
N GLY A 648 -25.72 60.14 -11.62
CA GLY A 648 -26.31 61.27 -12.34
C GLY A 648 -27.60 60.95 -13.09
N SER A 649 -28.23 59.81 -12.82
CA SER A 649 -29.59 59.50 -13.30
C SER A 649 -30.56 59.46 -12.13
N TYR A 650 -31.70 60.12 -12.26
CA TYR A 650 -32.70 60.24 -11.21
C TYR A 650 -34.10 59.94 -11.73
N TYR A 651 -34.87 59.14 -10.99
CA TYR A 651 -36.31 59.02 -11.17
C TYR A 651 -37.01 60.25 -10.61
N LEU A 652 -38.00 60.75 -11.34
CA LEU A 652 -38.97 61.70 -10.78
C LEU A 652 -39.97 60.94 -9.93
N MET A 653 -40.24 61.47 -8.74
CA MET A 653 -41.12 60.83 -7.77
C MET A 653 -42.41 61.65 -7.63
N ASN A 654 -43.55 60.99 -7.78
CA ASN A 654 -44.86 61.57 -7.54
C ASN A 654 -45.54 60.78 -6.42
N ALA A 655 -45.82 61.44 -5.29
CA ALA A 655 -46.40 60.82 -4.09
C ALA A 655 -45.70 59.50 -3.68
N GLY A 656 -44.37 59.46 -3.78
CA GLY A 656 -43.54 58.31 -3.41
C GLY A 656 -43.47 57.19 -4.45
N ARG A 657 -44.02 57.37 -5.67
CA ARG A 657 -43.91 56.42 -6.78
C ARG A 657 -43.13 57.03 -7.95
N VAL A 658 -42.41 56.19 -8.68
CA VAL A 658 -41.71 56.61 -9.91
C VAL A 658 -42.74 57.10 -10.92
N GLN A 659 -42.58 58.34 -11.38
CA GLN A 659 -43.42 58.93 -12.42
C GLN A 659 -43.14 58.23 -13.75
N VAL A 660 -44.22 57.82 -14.42
CA VAL A 660 -44.16 57.15 -15.72
C VAL A 660 -44.58 58.15 -16.79
N ASP A 661 -43.88 58.12 -17.92
CA ASP A 661 -44.24 58.88 -19.10
C ASP A 661 -45.53 58.30 -19.72
N PRO A 662 -46.61 59.09 -19.84
CA PRO A 662 -47.88 58.60 -20.37
C PRO A 662 -47.81 58.17 -21.84
N ALA A 663 -46.85 58.68 -22.63
CA ALA A 663 -46.69 58.32 -24.02
C ALA A 663 -45.92 56.99 -24.17
N THR A 664 -44.80 56.86 -23.47
CA THR A 664 -43.88 55.74 -23.64
C THR A 664 -44.10 54.59 -22.65
N HIS A 665 -44.90 54.81 -21.61
CA HIS A 665 -45.10 53.89 -20.49
C HIS A 665 -43.78 53.50 -19.78
N GLN A 666 -42.74 54.32 -19.92
CA GLN A 666 -41.45 54.13 -19.28
C GLN A 666 -41.25 55.11 -18.11
N PRO A 667 -40.41 54.77 -17.11
CA PRO A 667 -40.02 55.70 -16.06
C PRO A 667 -39.46 57.01 -16.61
N MET A 668 -39.93 58.14 -16.10
CA MET A 668 -39.31 59.44 -16.37
C MET A 668 -37.98 59.52 -15.60
N VAL A 669 -36.90 59.75 -16.35
CA VAL A 669 -35.54 59.84 -15.81
C VAL A 669 -34.91 61.16 -16.21
N VAL A 670 -34.40 61.90 -15.22
CA VAL A 670 -33.55 63.08 -15.37
C VAL A 670 -32.10 62.64 -15.42
N LYS A 671 -31.35 63.06 -16.44
CA LYS A 671 -29.93 62.69 -16.60
C LYS A 671 -29.06 63.93 -16.60
N VAL A 672 -28.17 64.02 -15.61
CA VAL A 672 -27.29 65.19 -15.44
C VAL A 672 -25.83 64.88 -15.77
N LYS A 673 -25.53 63.67 -16.27
CA LYS A 673 -24.19 63.19 -16.62
C LYS A 673 -24.24 62.19 -17.76
#